data_AF-A0A4W6G0X4-F1
#
_entry.id   AF-A0A4W6G0X4-F1
#
_cell.length_a   1.000
_cell.length_b   1.000
_cell.length_c   1.000
_cell.angle_alpha   90.00
_cell.angle_beta   90.00
_cell.angle_gamma   90.00
#
_symmetry.space_group_name_H-M   'P 1'
#
loop_
_entity.id
_entity.type
_entity.pdbx_description
1 polymer ?
#
loop_
_entity_poly.entity_id
_entity_poly.type
_entity_poly.pdbx_seq_one_letter_code
_entity_poly.pdbx_strand_id
1 'polypeptide(L)'
;MLKTGVVLLMLLLLGVLSASGELQQETETRRLPPPGKLDFGYVPAGVYETLAHYEPGPIGILFHMVHTFLYVVQPNAFPQDLIVRLAKDKFGAIQTEYQKVRVCVCAIYYEIGFLVCAAVGLLFTVLMPIVGLFFCMCRCCDNCGGEMHQRQRKNADCRRGLLGTLLFSTSLVITIGVLCAYAANQNLSSQVKNIRRLVNSNMRDLHTFANDTPMQIDYLISQYATAKKKVIYDLNNIGPLLGGRIHDQLDKEVHPALDRVLNMAGVKIERAIKAMRETKEALENVSVSLEVLQEGTGKLNFNLSLVRTNINRTLNDPGCRDEESDATTAQLCRNIRQSLSKLKISANFTRFPCLCQCFNVAHFLSQGYSSLNDTPQMVIEQTRGVVESVQNLVDGIGNNISSFSKVFPVQSCLSNFTIFISHAHAKIEDHYPEIDQMDFYRWIGCISLCCMVVLVLAFNYLGLLCGTLGYDKHASPTTRGCISNTGGTMLMAGVGFSFIFSWVLMGVVTVIFLAGGNMEKLVCEPFHTKELFKVVDTPYLVNPEWKNFIPGYMYNDSDLDLTAESLYSTCKENKGIYLAMRLDKVFNISSFLNTTVFTKDVVSQLDSVKIDLRGIILLEAEGKQNLLDFSEAGLSEINYADYLEEVNKGVTVVDLLSYARELEAQTDLMPRGPLQTALKGHIGTLRQIHSQQITPMEQAMSALNQSMRFLERTASDLPNKVLAVLEAIEAAQYLISKNATHLINRETGKYTATIVGYFHQYIEWVKTSLAMEVAPCKPFSNMVDTAEIIACSFLVDSMNVFWMGLGCSTLFLLPSIILAVKLAKYYRRMDTEDVYDE
;
A
#
# COMPACT_ATOMS: atom_id res chain seq x y z
N MET A 1 -36.18 8.19 -54.88
CA MET A 1 -35.85 8.92 -53.62
C MET A 1 -36.85 8.72 -52.48
N LEU A 2 -38.10 8.26 -52.70
CA LEU A 2 -39.07 8.04 -51.60
C LEU A 2 -38.86 6.73 -50.80
N LYS A 3 -38.18 5.72 -51.38
CA LYS A 3 -37.92 4.42 -50.73
C LYS A 3 -36.80 4.44 -49.68
N THR A 4 -35.86 5.38 -49.77
CA THR A 4 -34.72 5.48 -48.83
C THR A 4 -35.07 6.25 -47.54
N GLY A 5 -35.98 7.23 -47.62
CA GLY A 5 -36.42 8.00 -46.44
C GLY A 5 -37.32 7.24 -45.46
N VAL A 6 -38.12 6.28 -45.96
CA VAL A 6 -39.02 5.47 -45.11
C VAL A 6 -38.28 4.33 -44.40
N VAL A 7 -37.21 3.80 -45.01
CA VAL A 7 -36.34 2.76 -44.42
C VAL A 7 -35.49 3.34 -43.29
N LEU A 8 -35.04 4.59 -43.41
CA LEU A 8 -34.31 5.29 -42.34
C LEU A 8 -35.19 5.52 -41.10
N LEU A 9 -36.47 5.83 -41.30
CA LEU A 9 -37.44 6.04 -40.21
C LEU A 9 -37.79 4.74 -39.47
N MET A 10 -37.79 3.60 -40.16
CA MET A 10 -38.05 2.27 -39.55
C MET A 10 -36.83 1.73 -38.79
N LEU A 11 -35.60 2.06 -39.22
CA LEU A 11 -34.37 1.70 -38.50
C LEU A 11 -34.17 2.53 -37.21
N LEU A 12 -34.64 3.78 -37.21
CA LEU A 12 -34.62 4.67 -36.03
C LEU A 12 -35.53 4.19 -34.89
N LEU A 13 -36.58 3.40 -35.18
CA LEU A 13 -37.51 2.86 -34.18
C LEU A 13 -37.01 1.56 -33.51
N LEU A 14 -36.03 0.86 -34.11
CA LEU A 14 -35.48 -0.38 -33.53
C LEU A 14 -34.25 -0.15 -32.63
N GLY A 15 -33.59 1.02 -32.70
CA GLY A 15 -32.40 1.34 -31.90
C GLY A 15 -32.67 1.76 -30.45
N VAL A 16 -33.93 1.97 -30.06
CA VAL A 16 -34.31 2.54 -28.75
C VAL A 16 -34.46 1.47 -27.65
N LEU A 17 -34.15 0.20 -27.92
CA LEU A 17 -34.45 -0.93 -27.03
C LEU A 17 -33.23 -1.74 -26.53
N SER A 18 -32.00 -1.24 -26.65
CA SER A 18 -30.83 -2.00 -26.18
C SER A 18 -29.72 -1.09 -25.65
N ALA A 19 -29.81 -0.73 -24.37
CA ALA A 19 -28.65 -0.35 -23.56
C ALA A 19 -28.95 -0.58 -22.08
N SER A 20 -28.52 -1.72 -21.56
CA SER A 20 -28.41 -1.99 -20.13
C SER A 20 -27.08 -2.69 -19.93
N GLY A 21 -26.18 -2.07 -19.16
CA GLY A 21 -24.88 -2.60 -18.84
C GLY A 21 -24.47 -2.11 -17.46
N GLU A 22 -24.61 -3.00 -16.48
CA GLU A 22 -24.09 -2.87 -15.13
C GLU A 22 -22.55 -2.80 -15.16
N LEU A 23 -21.96 -1.97 -14.29
CA LEU A 23 -20.53 -2.09 -13.98
C LEU A 23 -20.34 -2.35 -12.48
N GLN A 24 -19.73 -3.51 -12.26
CA GLN A 24 -19.54 -4.23 -11.03
C GLN A 24 -18.38 -3.63 -10.21
N GLN A 25 -18.62 -3.44 -8.92
CA GLN A 25 -17.65 -2.89 -7.97
C GLN A 25 -16.73 -4.02 -7.49
N GLU A 26 -15.47 -4.03 -7.95
CA GLU A 26 -14.45 -4.93 -7.40
C GLU A 26 -13.82 -4.33 -6.13
N THR A 27 -13.92 -5.09 -5.04
CA THR A 27 -13.35 -4.79 -3.73
C THR A 27 -12.01 -5.49 -3.62
N GLU A 28 -10.91 -4.73 -3.54
CA GLU A 28 -9.58 -5.30 -3.40
C GLU A 28 -9.28 -5.68 -1.93
N THR A 29 -8.84 -6.92 -1.74
CA THR A 29 -8.64 -7.58 -0.45
C THR A 29 -7.28 -7.23 0.15
N ARG A 30 -7.27 -6.77 1.40
CA ARG A 30 -6.09 -6.60 2.28
C ARG A 30 -5.19 -7.86 2.25
N ARG A 31 -3.98 -7.71 1.71
CA ARG A 31 -2.84 -8.60 1.96
C ARG A 31 -1.81 -7.84 2.80
N LEU A 32 -1.50 -8.35 3.99
CA LEU A 32 -0.29 -7.96 4.73
C LEU A 32 0.93 -8.66 4.13
N PRO A 33 2.06 -7.95 3.95
CA PRO A 33 3.37 -8.61 4.03
C PRO A 33 4.40 -7.75 4.83
N PRO A 34 5.62 -8.25 5.07
CA PRO A 34 6.20 -8.70 6.34
C PRO A 34 7.06 -7.59 7.02
N PRO A 35 8.02 -7.85 7.94
CA PRO A 35 8.30 -6.92 9.04
C PRO A 35 8.91 -5.58 8.58
N GLY A 36 8.37 -4.48 9.13
CA GLY A 36 8.98 -3.15 9.13
C GLY A 36 8.66 -2.20 7.96
N LYS A 37 7.53 -2.36 7.25
CA LYS A 37 7.09 -1.35 6.27
C LYS A 37 6.78 -0.02 7.00
N LEU A 38 7.47 1.06 6.63
CA LEU A 38 7.18 2.39 7.14
C LEU A 38 5.85 2.88 6.57
N ASP A 39 5.01 3.46 7.44
CA ASP A 39 3.79 4.13 7.06
C ASP A 39 4.06 5.64 7.02
N PHE A 40 4.04 6.21 5.82
CA PHE A 40 4.25 7.64 5.59
C PHE A 40 2.93 8.42 5.48
N GLY A 41 1.78 7.75 5.65
CA GLY A 41 0.46 8.32 5.47
C GLY A 41 0.09 8.59 4.01
N TYR A 42 -1.03 9.29 3.83
CA TYR A 42 -1.54 9.70 2.52
C TYR A 42 -1.19 11.15 2.25
N VAL A 43 -0.72 11.44 1.03
CA VAL A 43 -0.52 12.82 0.59
C VAL A 43 -1.86 13.56 0.64
N PRO A 44 -1.94 14.76 1.24
CA PRO A 44 -3.17 15.54 1.27
C PRO A 44 -3.69 15.80 -0.14
N ALA A 45 -4.84 15.21 -0.50
CA ALA A 45 -5.40 15.37 -1.84
C ALA A 45 -6.17 16.70 -1.94
N GLY A 46 -5.87 17.47 -2.99
CA GLY A 46 -6.72 18.58 -3.40
C GLY A 46 -8.01 18.04 -4.02
N VAL A 47 -9.15 18.60 -3.63
CA VAL A 47 -10.45 18.25 -4.21
C VAL A 47 -10.75 19.25 -5.33
N TYR A 48 -10.84 18.75 -6.55
CA TYR A 48 -11.23 19.55 -7.71
C TYR A 48 -12.76 19.54 -7.87
N GLU A 49 -13.34 20.70 -8.12
CA GLU A 49 -14.78 20.91 -8.26
C GLU A 49 -15.30 20.57 -9.66
N THR A 50 -14.46 20.72 -10.70
CA THR A 50 -14.93 20.63 -12.09
C THR A 50 -15.22 19.18 -12.48
N LEU A 51 -16.48 18.94 -12.84
CA LEU A 51 -16.93 17.74 -13.53
C LEU A 51 -17.03 18.07 -15.03
N ALA A 52 -15.98 17.77 -15.78
CA ALA A 52 -15.95 17.95 -17.23
C ALA A 52 -16.69 16.79 -17.94
N HIS A 53 -18.00 16.72 -17.70
CA HIS A 53 -18.91 15.74 -18.29
C HIS A 53 -20.22 16.42 -18.66
N TYR A 54 -20.74 16.12 -19.85
CA TYR A 54 -22.00 16.67 -20.33
C TYR A 54 -22.95 15.54 -20.76
N GLU A 55 -24.16 15.58 -20.22
CA GLU A 55 -25.26 14.72 -20.65
C GLU A 55 -26.33 15.56 -21.33
N PRO A 56 -26.59 15.36 -22.63
CA PRO A 56 -27.51 16.19 -23.40
C PRO A 56 -28.99 15.95 -23.05
N GLY A 57 -29.32 14.98 -22.19
CA GLY A 57 -30.70 14.67 -21.83
C GLY A 57 -31.56 14.33 -23.08
N PRO A 58 -32.84 14.73 -23.14
CA PRO A 58 -33.74 14.37 -24.24
C PRO A 58 -33.32 14.91 -25.62
N ILE A 59 -32.63 16.05 -25.70
CA ILE A 59 -32.18 16.61 -26.98
C ILE A 59 -31.08 15.74 -27.62
N GLY A 60 -30.42 14.87 -26.85
CA GLY A 60 -29.43 13.92 -27.34
C GLY A 60 -29.95 12.98 -28.45
N ILE A 61 -31.25 12.70 -28.50
CA ILE A 61 -31.87 11.93 -29.60
C ILE A 61 -31.69 12.67 -30.93
N LEU A 62 -31.82 13.99 -30.92
CA LEU A 62 -31.64 14.83 -32.11
C LEU A 62 -30.15 14.92 -32.50
N PHE A 63 -29.24 15.02 -31.53
CA PHE A 63 -27.79 14.98 -31.81
C PHE A 63 -27.41 13.68 -32.52
N HIS A 64 -27.84 12.53 -31.99
CA HIS A 64 -27.58 11.23 -32.60
C HIS A 64 -28.16 11.13 -34.03
N MET A 65 -29.36 11.67 -34.27
CA MET A 65 -29.96 11.70 -35.61
C MET A 65 -29.10 12.49 -36.60
N VAL A 66 -28.57 13.64 -36.20
CA VAL A 66 -27.72 14.45 -37.07
C VAL A 66 -26.35 13.82 -37.28
N HIS A 67 -25.73 13.26 -36.23
CA HIS A 67 -24.48 12.50 -36.37
C HIS A 67 -24.64 11.36 -37.36
N THR A 68 -25.74 10.59 -37.25
CA THR A 68 -26.05 9.51 -38.20
C THR A 68 -26.14 10.01 -39.64
N PHE A 69 -26.78 11.16 -39.86
CA PHE A 69 -26.81 11.78 -41.18
C PHE A 69 -25.41 12.20 -41.65
N LEU A 70 -24.61 12.82 -40.79
CA LEU A 70 -23.25 13.23 -41.12
C LEU A 70 -22.33 12.04 -41.43
N TYR A 71 -22.54 10.88 -40.80
CA TYR A 71 -21.85 9.63 -41.17
C TYR A 71 -22.25 9.12 -42.57
N VAL A 72 -23.48 9.37 -43.01
CA VAL A 72 -23.91 9.05 -44.37
C VAL A 72 -23.30 10.02 -45.38
N VAL A 73 -23.18 11.31 -45.03
CA VAL A 73 -22.55 12.33 -45.87
C VAL A 73 -21.04 12.10 -45.97
N GLN A 74 -20.39 11.82 -44.85
CA GLN A 74 -18.96 11.57 -44.75
C GLN A 74 -18.72 10.27 -43.96
N PRO A 75 -18.60 9.12 -44.65
CA PRO A 75 -18.30 7.84 -44.02
C PRO A 75 -16.80 7.59 -43.84
N ASN A 76 -15.94 8.41 -44.46
CA ASN A 76 -14.49 8.19 -44.41
C ASN A 76 -13.93 8.57 -43.04
N ALA A 77 -12.95 7.80 -42.56
CA ALA A 77 -12.23 8.10 -41.33
C ALA A 77 -11.39 9.39 -41.45
N PHE A 78 -11.03 9.96 -40.30
CA PHE A 78 -10.27 11.21 -40.21
C PHE A 78 -8.99 11.18 -41.07
N PRO A 79 -8.80 12.17 -41.97
CA PRO A 79 -7.72 12.12 -42.95
C PRO A 79 -6.43 12.72 -42.36
N GLN A 80 -5.83 12.02 -41.38
CA GLN A 80 -4.66 12.50 -40.63
C GLN A 80 -3.50 12.93 -41.54
N ASP A 81 -3.11 12.11 -42.53
CA ASP A 81 -2.02 12.40 -43.47
C ASP A 81 -2.32 13.62 -44.36
N LEU A 82 -3.58 13.84 -44.73
CA LEU A 82 -3.99 15.03 -45.49
C LEU A 82 -3.81 16.30 -44.67
N ILE A 83 -4.26 16.29 -43.42
CA ILE A 83 -4.20 17.44 -42.51
C ILE A 83 -2.75 17.76 -42.16
N VAL A 84 -1.93 16.74 -41.86
CA VAL A 84 -0.49 16.91 -41.62
C VAL A 84 0.18 17.56 -42.83
N ARG A 85 -0.13 17.13 -44.06
CA ARG A 85 0.46 17.71 -45.28
C ARG A 85 0.02 19.16 -45.50
N LEU A 86 -1.24 19.49 -45.24
CA LEU A 86 -1.76 20.85 -45.33
C LEU A 86 -1.15 21.77 -44.28
N ALA A 87 -0.98 21.28 -43.04
CA ALA A 87 -0.33 22.02 -41.98
C ALA A 87 1.14 22.29 -42.32
N LYS A 88 1.89 21.30 -42.84
CA LYS A 88 3.28 21.50 -43.30
C LYS A 88 3.42 22.55 -44.41
N ASP A 89 2.42 22.68 -45.28
CA ASP A 89 2.39 23.71 -46.35
C ASP A 89 2.22 25.12 -45.75
N LYS A 90 1.36 25.29 -44.73
CA LYS A 90 1.24 26.57 -44.00
C LYS A 90 2.46 26.93 -43.17
N PHE A 91 3.20 25.94 -42.65
CA PHE A 91 4.40 26.14 -41.83
C PHE A 91 5.73 26.12 -42.64
N GLY A 92 5.66 26.25 -43.98
CA GLY A 92 6.83 26.61 -44.80
C GLY A 92 7.61 25.47 -45.44
N ALA A 93 7.11 24.23 -45.46
CA ALA A 93 7.75 23.14 -46.21
C ALA A 93 7.31 23.16 -47.69
N ILE A 94 8.26 23.37 -48.62
CA ILE A 94 8.03 23.44 -50.07
C ILE A 94 7.43 22.11 -50.58
N GLN A 95 6.13 22.08 -50.90
CA GLN A 95 5.53 20.95 -51.62
C GLN A 95 5.81 21.02 -53.13
N THR A 96 6.14 19.87 -53.72
CA THR A 96 6.21 19.69 -55.18
C THR A 96 4.80 19.79 -55.79
N GLU A 97 4.68 20.22 -57.06
CA GLU A 97 3.36 20.34 -57.72
C GLU A 97 2.55 19.03 -57.73
N TYR A 98 3.22 17.89 -57.87
CA TYR A 98 2.59 16.56 -57.82
C TYR A 98 1.92 16.29 -56.46
N GLN A 99 2.50 16.81 -55.37
CA GLN A 99 2.01 16.61 -54.02
C GLN A 99 0.77 17.48 -53.73
N LYS A 100 0.73 18.71 -54.29
CA LYS A 100 -0.47 19.57 -54.24
C LYS A 100 -1.66 18.94 -54.95
N VAL A 101 -1.44 18.38 -56.15
CA VAL A 101 -2.52 17.67 -56.89
C VAL A 101 -3.06 16.48 -56.09
N ARG A 102 -2.18 15.67 -55.49
CA ARG A 102 -2.59 14.53 -54.65
C ARG A 102 -3.40 14.97 -53.43
N VAL A 103 -2.97 16.04 -52.74
CA VAL A 103 -3.68 16.64 -51.59
C VAL A 103 -5.07 17.11 -52.01
N CYS A 104 -5.20 17.82 -53.14
CA CYS A 104 -6.49 18.26 -53.66
C CYS A 104 -7.43 17.08 -53.97
N VAL A 105 -6.94 16.03 -54.63
CA VAL A 105 -7.76 14.85 -54.97
C VAL A 105 -8.25 14.14 -53.70
N CYS A 106 -7.39 13.95 -52.71
CA CYS A 106 -7.78 13.35 -51.43
C CYS A 106 -8.79 14.21 -50.66
N ALA A 107 -8.62 15.54 -50.65
CA ALA A 107 -9.57 16.45 -50.03
C ALA A 107 -10.95 16.42 -50.72
N ILE A 108 -10.98 16.38 -52.05
CA ILE A 108 -12.23 16.27 -52.83
C ILE A 108 -12.92 14.92 -52.57
N TYR A 109 -12.17 13.82 -52.51
CA TYR A 109 -12.73 12.51 -52.23
C TYR A 109 -13.30 12.42 -50.81
N TYR A 110 -12.61 13.02 -49.84
CA TYR A 110 -13.13 13.16 -48.48
C TYR A 110 -14.43 13.97 -48.53
N GLU A 111 -14.40 15.23 -48.97
CA GLU A 111 -15.57 16.14 -48.93
C GLU A 111 -16.67 15.84 -49.96
N ILE A 112 -16.63 14.73 -50.70
CA ILE A 112 -17.53 14.49 -51.84
C ILE A 112 -19.01 14.54 -51.47
N GLY A 113 -19.40 14.01 -50.30
CA GLY A 113 -20.78 14.07 -49.84
C GLY A 113 -21.22 15.49 -49.49
N PHE A 114 -20.35 16.27 -48.83
CA PHE A 114 -20.60 17.69 -48.55
C PHE A 114 -20.74 18.49 -49.84
N LEU A 115 -19.88 18.24 -50.83
CA LEU A 115 -19.94 18.89 -52.15
C LEU A 115 -21.25 18.56 -52.90
N VAL A 116 -21.70 17.30 -52.86
CA VAL A 116 -22.98 16.89 -53.47
C VAL A 116 -24.15 17.59 -52.77
N CYS A 117 -24.18 17.60 -51.43
CA CYS A 117 -25.22 18.30 -50.67
C CYS A 117 -25.21 19.81 -50.91
N ALA A 118 -24.03 20.43 -50.98
CA ALA A 118 -23.87 21.85 -51.29
C ALA A 118 -24.35 22.17 -52.70
N ALA A 119 -24.02 21.34 -53.69
CA ALA A 119 -24.49 21.50 -55.07
C ALA A 119 -26.02 21.43 -55.15
N VAL A 120 -26.65 20.49 -54.43
CA VAL A 120 -28.12 20.39 -54.34
C VAL A 120 -28.74 21.62 -53.67
N GLY A 121 -28.16 22.09 -52.56
CA GLY A 121 -28.62 23.30 -51.85
C GLY A 121 -28.49 24.57 -52.70
N LEU A 122 -27.39 24.72 -53.43
CA LEU A 122 -27.17 25.82 -54.37
C LEU A 122 -28.14 25.76 -55.57
N LEU A 123 -28.34 24.57 -56.15
CA LEU A 123 -29.34 24.35 -57.19
C LEU A 123 -30.74 24.76 -56.71
N PHE A 124 -31.13 24.36 -55.50
CA PHE A 124 -32.40 24.77 -54.92
C PHE A 124 -32.47 26.30 -54.76
N THR A 125 -31.43 26.92 -54.22
CA THR A 125 -31.36 28.37 -53.99
C THR A 125 -31.54 29.16 -55.30
N VAL A 126 -30.96 28.69 -56.41
CA VAL A 126 -31.05 29.36 -57.73
C VAL A 126 -32.36 29.02 -58.44
N LEU A 127 -32.76 27.75 -58.48
CA LEU A 127 -33.94 27.31 -59.23
C LEU A 127 -35.25 27.77 -58.59
N MET A 128 -35.33 27.84 -57.27
CA MET A 128 -36.57 28.18 -56.57
C MET A 128 -37.12 29.57 -56.93
N PRO A 129 -36.33 30.67 -56.94
CA PRO A 129 -36.83 31.97 -57.38
C PRO A 129 -37.15 31.99 -58.88
N ILE A 130 -36.39 31.27 -59.72
CA ILE A 130 -36.67 31.16 -61.16
C ILE A 130 -38.02 30.48 -61.40
N VAL A 131 -38.24 29.32 -60.75
CA VAL A 131 -39.53 28.61 -60.81
C VAL A 131 -40.64 29.47 -60.23
N GLY A 132 -40.40 30.22 -59.15
CA GLY A 132 -41.36 31.17 -58.59
C GLY A 132 -41.76 32.28 -59.56
N LEU A 133 -40.79 32.86 -60.29
CA LEU A 133 -41.04 33.87 -61.33
C LEU A 133 -41.84 33.28 -62.49
N PHE A 134 -41.43 32.12 -63.03
CA PHE A 134 -42.19 31.44 -64.08
C PHE A 134 -43.59 31.05 -63.61
N PHE A 135 -43.72 30.55 -62.38
CA PHE A 135 -45.02 30.23 -61.80
C PHE A 135 -45.91 31.47 -61.69
N CYS A 136 -45.37 32.61 -61.27
CA CYS A 136 -46.08 33.89 -61.21
C CYS A 136 -46.52 34.36 -62.60
N MET A 137 -45.61 34.39 -63.58
CA MET A 137 -45.92 34.79 -64.96
C MET A 137 -46.94 33.87 -65.63
N CYS A 138 -46.77 32.54 -65.51
CA CYS A 138 -47.72 31.57 -66.02
C CYS A 138 -49.09 31.75 -65.36
N ARG A 139 -49.12 32.06 -64.05
CA ARG A 139 -50.36 32.32 -63.32
C ARG A 139 -51.05 33.62 -63.74
N CYS A 140 -50.30 34.67 -64.08
CA CYS A 140 -50.85 35.90 -64.67
C CYS A 140 -51.42 35.68 -66.08
N CYS A 141 -50.96 34.64 -66.79
CA CYS A 141 -51.49 34.21 -68.09
C CYS A 141 -52.51 33.06 -67.95
N ASP A 142 -53.26 33.02 -66.85
CA ASP A 142 -54.26 32.00 -66.48
C ASP A 142 -53.77 30.54 -66.39
N ASN A 143 -52.48 30.25 -66.63
CA ASN A 143 -51.91 28.91 -66.48
C ASN A 143 -51.48 28.62 -65.03
N CYS A 144 -50.96 27.42 -64.72
CA CYS A 144 -50.47 27.06 -63.36
C CYS A 144 -51.51 27.27 -62.23
N GLY A 145 -52.79 27.13 -62.56
CA GLY A 145 -53.90 27.34 -61.65
C GLY A 145 -54.33 28.80 -61.45
N GLY A 146 -53.93 29.69 -62.37
CA GLY A 146 -54.45 31.05 -62.53
C GLY A 146 -55.90 31.08 -62.99
N GLU A 147 -56.26 30.22 -63.95
CA GLU A 147 -57.60 30.06 -64.49
C GLU A 147 -58.59 29.71 -63.37
N MET A 148 -59.51 30.63 -63.09
CA MET A 148 -60.61 30.49 -62.14
C MET A 148 -61.75 29.66 -62.73
N HIS A 149 -61.39 28.52 -63.31
CA HIS A 149 -62.30 27.55 -63.88
C HIS A 149 -62.11 26.20 -63.18
N GLN A 150 -63.21 25.55 -62.79
CA GLN A 150 -63.18 24.22 -62.19
C GLN A 150 -63.90 23.18 -63.04
N ARG A 151 -63.11 22.24 -63.57
CA ARG A 151 -63.64 21.05 -64.25
C ARG A 151 -64.22 20.04 -63.26
N GLN A 152 -65.47 19.63 -63.46
CA GLN A 152 -66.12 18.63 -62.61
C GLN A 152 -65.55 17.24 -62.92
N ARG A 153 -65.10 16.51 -61.89
CA ARG A 153 -64.57 15.14 -62.01
C ARG A 153 -65.36 14.21 -61.10
N LYS A 154 -65.67 12.99 -61.57
CA LYS A 154 -66.42 11.96 -60.80
C LYS A 154 -65.89 11.71 -59.38
N ASN A 155 -64.59 11.91 -59.13
CA ASN A 155 -63.95 11.68 -57.83
C ASN A 155 -63.44 12.98 -57.14
N ALA A 156 -64.10 14.11 -57.36
CA ALA A 156 -63.65 15.42 -56.86
C ALA A 156 -63.51 15.48 -55.32
N ASP A 157 -64.46 14.94 -54.58
CA ASP A 157 -64.45 14.91 -53.11
C ASP A 157 -63.30 14.07 -52.54
N CYS A 158 -63.09 12.87 -53.08
CA CYS A 158 -62.00 11.99 -52.67
C CYS A 158 -60.63 12.65 -52.94
N ARG A 159 -60.48 13.31 -54.09
CA ARG A 159 -59.23 14.01 -54.44
C ARG A 159 -58.97 15.23 -53.56
N ARG A 160 -60.01 15.99 -53.20
CA ARG A 160 -59.92 17.10 -52.25
C ARG A 160 -59.51 16.60 -50.87
N GLY A 161 -60.17 15.55 -50.38
CA GLY A 161 -59.84 14.90 -49.11
C GLY A 161 -58.38 14.45 -49.07
N LEU A 162 -57.93 13.71 -50.11
CA LEU A 162 -56.54 13.25 -50.23
C LEU A 162 -55.52 14.39 -50.25
N LEU A 163 -55.76 15.44 -51.05
CA LEU A 163 -54.87 16.60 -51.11
C LEU A 163 -54.82 17.36 -49.77
N GLY A 164 -55.97 17.48 -49.09
CA GLY A 164 -56.07 18.06 -47.76
C GLY A 164 -55.30 17.27 -46.72
N THR A 165 -55.46 15.94 -46.69
CA THR A 165 -54.71 15.07 -45.77
C THR A 165 -53.22 15.10 -46.04
N LEU A 166 -52.79 15.05 -47.32
CA LEU A 166 -51.37 15.11 -47.67
C LEU A 166 -50.74 16.46 -47.30
N LEU A 167 -51.47 17.58 -47.51
CA LEU A 167 -50.99 18.90 -47.12
C LEU A 167 -50.90 19.03 -45.60
N PHE A 168 -51.87 18.47 -44.87
CA PHE A 168 -51.84 18.44 -43.41
C PHE A 168 -50.65 17.61 -42.89
N SER A 169 -50.46 16.38 -43.40
CA SER A 169 -49.31 15.54 -43.05
C SER A 169 -47.97 16.21 -43.38
N THR A 170 -47.86 16.85 -44.55
CA THR A 170 -46.66 17.60 -44.94
C THR A 170 -46.41 18.78 -43.99
N SER A 171 -47.45 19.53 -43.64
CA SER A 171 -47.36 20.64 -42.68
C SER A 171 -46.98 20.17 -41.27
N LEU A 172 -47.43 18.98 -40.85
CA LEU A 172 -47.03 18.37 -39.58
C LEU A 172 -45.52 18.05 -39.58
N VAL A 173 -45.00 17.46 -40.66
CA VAL A 173 -43.56 17.16 -40.79
C VAL A 173 -42.72 18.46 -40.73
N ILE A 174 -43.15 19.50 -41.44
CA ILE A 174 -42.51 20.83 -41.37
C ILE A 174 -42.59 21.40 -39.94
N THR A 175 -43.71 21.22 -39.24
CA THR A 175 -43.87 21.68 -37.86
C THR A 175 -42.88 20.98 -36.93
N ILE A 176 -42.70 19.66 -37.05
CA ILE A 176 -41.70 18.91 -36.27
C ILE A 176 -40.29 19.45 -36.55
N GLY A 177 -39.93 19.66 -37.82
CA GLY A 177 -38.61 20.20 -38.18
C GLY A 177 -38.33 21.59 -37.58
N VAL A 178 -39.32 22.49 -37.60
CA VAL A 178 -39.20 23.82 -36.98
C VAL A 178 -39.12 23.73 -35.45
N LEU A 179 -39.86 22.82 -34.82
CA LEU A 179 -39.78 22.58 -33.38
C LEU A 179 -38.39 22.05 -32.98
N CYS A 180 -37.81 21.14 -33.76
CA CYS A 180 -36.42 20.69 -33.56
C CYS A 180 -35.43 21.84 -33.68
N ALA A 181 -35.57 22.70 -34.70
CA ALA A 181 -34.70 23.86 -34.87
C ALA A 181 -34.85 24.86 -33.70
N TYR A 182 -36.09 25.14 -33.27
CA TYR A 182 -36.35 25.98 -32.11
C TYR A 182 -35.74 25.39 -30.82
N ALA A 183 -35.94 24.09 -30.57
CA ALA A 183 -35.40 23.41 -29.41
C ALA A 183 -33.86 23.47 -29.37
N ALA A 184 -33.21 23.28 -30.52
CA ALA A 184 -31.76 23.41 -30.63
C ALA A 184 -31.27 24.84 -30.35
N ASN A 185 -31.98 25.85 -30.85
CA ASN A 185 -31.67 27.25 -30.59
C ASN A 185 -31.79 27.61 -29.09
N GLN A 186 -32.84 27.10 -28.42
CA GLN A 186 -33.02 27.30 -26.98
C GLN A 186 -32.00 26.53 -26.15
N ASN A 187 -31.64 25.31 -26.56
CA ASN A 187 -30.61 24.53 -25.89
C ASN A 187 -29.28 25.28 -25.90
N LEU A 188 -28.83 25.80 -27.05
CA LEU A 188 -27.59 26.58 -27.13
C LEU A 188 -27.59 27.78 -26.17
N SER A 189 -28.62 28.61 -26.18
CA SER A 189 -28.73 29.75 -25.23
C SER A 189 -28.76 29.30 -23.76
N SER A 190 -29.37 28.15 -23.47
CA SER A 190 -29.35 27.59 -22.12
C SER A 190 -27.94 27.15 -21.71
N GLN A 191 -27.18 26.55 -22.62
CA GLN A 191 -25.82 26.08 -22.35
C GLN A 191 -24.79 27.22 -22.27
N VAL A 192 -25.01 28.36 -22.95
CA VAL A 192 -24.16 29.55 -22.80
C VAL A 192 -24.04 29.98 -21.32
N LYS A 193 -25.12 29.85 -20.54
CA LYS A 193 -25.08 30.13 -19.09
C LYS A 193 -24.20 29.14 -18.30
N ASN A 194 -24.08 27.90 -18.77
CA ASN A 194 -23.23 26.88 -18.15
C ASN A 194 -21.75 27.08 -18.47
N ILE A 195 -21.40 27.76 -19.58
CA ILE A 195 -20.01 28.11 -19.92
C ILE A 195 -19.34 28.84 -18.76
N ARG A 196 -19.98 29.89 -18.21
CA ARG A 196 -19.43 30.65 -17.09
C ARG A 196 -19.18 29.79 -15.85
N ARG A 197 -20.08 28.84 -15.56
CA ARG A 197 -19.91 27.92 -14.41
C ARG A 197 -18.69 27.03 -14.60
N LEU A 198 -18.57 26.40 -15.77
CA LEU A 198 -17.45 25.52 -16.11
C LEU A 198 -16.12 26.27 -16.14
N VAL A 199 -16.06 27.46 -16.73
CA VAL A 199 -14.84 28.27 -16.73
C VAL A 199 -14.44 28.66 -15.30
N ASN A 200 -15.41 29.13 -14.50
CA ASN A 200 -15.14 29.55 -13.12
C ASN A 200 -14.69 28.38 -12.23
N SER A 201 -15.28 27.18 -12.38
CA SER A 201 -14.84 26.00 -11.63
C SER A 201 -13.45 25.55 -12.07
N ASN A 202 -13.14 25.55 -13.38
CA ASN A 202 -11.81 25.19 -13.87
C ASN A 202 -10.74 26.16 -13.35
N MET A 203 -11.00 27.47 -13.37
CA MET A 203 -10.06 28.46 -12.83
C MET A 203 -9.83 28.29 -11.33
N ARG A 204 -10.89 27.94 -10.57
CA ARG A 204 -10.74 27.61 -9.16
C ARG A 204 -9.91 26.35 -8.94
N ASP A 205 -10.10 25.32 -9.75
CA ASP A 205 -9.31 24.09 -9.68
C ASP A 205 -7.82 24.33 -9.99
N LEU A 206 -7.51 25.24 -10.92
CA LEU A 206 -6.12 25.67 -11.17
C LEU A 206 -5.53 26.42 -9.97
N HIS A 207 -6.31 27.27 -9.30
CA HIS A 207 -5.88 27.92 -8.05
C HIS A 207 -5.66 26.91 -6.93
N THR A 208 -6.56 25.94 -6.76
CA THR A 208 -6.41 24.83 -5.80
C THR A 208 -5.14 24.04 -6.10
N PHE A 209 -4.91 23.67 -7.36
CA PHE A 209 -3.67 23.03 -7.80
C PHE A 209 -2.42 23.85 -7.40
N ALA A 210 -2.42 25.16 -7.65
CA ALA A 210 -1.29 26.02 -7.33
C ALA A 210 -1.07 26.20 -5.82
N ASN A 211 -2.14 26.25 -5.02
CA ASN A 211 -2.08 26.44 -3.57
C ASN A 211 -1.74 25.16 -2.80
N ASP A 212 -2.21 24.01 -3.27
CA ASP A 212 -2.02 22.72 -2.57
C ASP A 212 -0.65 22.10 -2.88
N THR A 213 -0.09 22.35 -4.07
CA THR A 213 1.19 21.76 -4.50
C THR A 213 2.34 22.00 -3.51
N PRO A 214 2.58 23.23 -2.99
CA PRO A 214 3.61 23.47 -1.98
C PRO A 214 3.36 22.69 -0.69
N MET A 215 2.10 22.63 -0.23
CA MET A 215 1.73 21.92 1.00
C MET A 215 1.96 20.42 0.87
N GLN A 216 1.65 19.83 -0.29
CA GLN A 216 1.91 18.43 -0.58
C GLN A 216 3.42 18.12 -0.60
N ILE A 217 4.23 18.99 -1.20
CA ILE A 217 5.69 18.83 -1.20
C ILE A 217 6.25 18.93 0.23
N ASP A 218 5.81 19.92 1.02
CA ASP A 218 6.19 20.07 2.43
C ASP A 218 5.79 18.85 3.27
N TYR A 219 4.63 18.24 2.97
CA TYR A 219 4.21 16.98 3.59
C TYR A 219 5.22 15.85 3.32
N LEU A 220 5.62 15.63 2.06
CA LEU A 220 6.63 14.62 1.69
C LEU A 220 7.96 14.82 2.43
N ILE A 221 8.39 16.07 2.60
CA ILE A 221 9.62 16.40 3.33
C ILE A 221 9.47 16.11 4.81
N SER A 222 8.32 16.49 5.40
CA SER A 222 8.05 16.25 6.82
C SER A 222 8.03 14.76 7.18
N GLN A 223 7.64 13.88 6.24
CA GLN A 223 7.61 12.44 6.43
C GLN A 223 8.99 11.78 6.53
N TYR A 224 10.08 12.50 6.20
CA TYR A 224 11.43 12.05 6.54
C TYR A 224 11.58 11.75 8.04
N ALA A 225 10.86 12.51 8.89
CA ALA A 225 10.85 12.31 10.33
C ALA A 225 10.44 10.87 10.73
N THR A 226 9.60 10.21 9.92
CA THR A 226 9.16 8.83 10.16
C THR A 226 10.30 7.84 9.98
N ALA A 227 11.06 7.95 8.88
CA ALA A 227 12.25 7.13 8.65
C ALA A 227 13.33 7.43 9.70
N LYS A 228 13.60 8.71 9.97
CA LYS A 228 14.54 9.16 11.02
C LYS A 228 14.19 8.58 12.39
N LYS A 229 12.94 8.68 12.83
CA LYS A 229 12.50 8.14 14.13
C LYS A 229 12.73 6.63 14.21
N LYS A 230 12.46 5.89 13.12
CA LYS A 230 12.70 4.44 13.10
C LYS A 230 14.18 4.09 13.17
N VAL A 231 15.04 4.82 12.45
CA VAL A 231 16.49 4.67 12.51
C VAL A 231 17.02 4.96 13.91
N ILE A 232 16.62 6.08 14.52
CA ILE A 232 17.02 6.43 15.90
C ILE A 232 16.53 5.39 16.89
N TYR A 233 15.29 4.88 16.73
CA TYR A 233 14.76 3.82 17.58
C TYR A 233 15.61 2.55 17.47
N ASP A 234 15.96 2.10 16.26
CA ASP A 234 16.79 0.90 16.10
C ASP A 234 18.21 1.11 16.64
N LEU A 235 18.80 2.29 16.45
CA LEU A 235 20.11 2.66 17.02
C LEU A 235 20.09 2.69 18.55
N ASN A 236 19.06 3.25 19.18
CA ASN A 236 18.91 3.25 20.64
C ASN A 236 18.67 1.84 21.20
N ASN A 237 18.19 0.91 20.37
CA ASN A 237 17.97 -0.50 20.71
C ASN A 237 19.00 -1.42 20.04
N ILE A 238 20.21 -0.92 19.74
CA ILE A 238 21.26 -1.71 19.10
C ILE A 238 21.69 -2.92 19.94
N GLY A 239 21.60 -2.82 21.27
CA GLY A 239 21.87 -3.93 22.19
C GLY A 239 21.01 -5.17 21.88
N PRO A 240 19.68 -5.13 22.05
CA PRO A 240 18.83 -6.26 21.72
C PRO A 240 18.77 -6.57 20.21
N LEU A 241 18.85 -5.56 19.33
CA LEU A 241 18.69 -5.78 17.88
C LEU A 241 19.95 -6.36 17.23
N LEU A 242 21.13 -5.80 17.47
CA LEU A 242 22.40 -6.32 16.94
C LEU A 242 23.05 -7.27 17.94
N GLY A 243 23.24 -6.82 19.19
CA GLY A 243 23.88 -7.64 20.23
C GLY A 243 23.10 -8.89 20.61
N GLY A 244 21.76 -8.83 20.67
CA GLY A 244 20.90 -9.98 20.87
C GLY A 244 20.97 -10.98 19.72
N ARG A 245 21.00 -10.52 18.46
CA ARG A 245 21.20 -11.40 17.30
C ARG A 245 22.59 -12.04 17.27
N ILE A 246 23.62 -11.29 17.65
CA ILE A 246 24.98 -11.82 17.80
C ILE A 246 24.99 -12.88 18.91
N HIS A 247 24.37 -12.60 20.06
CA HIS A 247 24.22 -13.55 21.16
C HIS A 247 23.48 -14.81 20.72
N ASP A 248 22.30 -14.70 20.08
CA ASP A 248 21.52 -15.85 19.63
C ASP A 248 22.30 -16.75 18.65
N GLN A 249 23.07 -16.16 17.75
CA GLN A 249 23.88 -16.93 16.79
C GLN A 249 25.13 -17.51 17.43
N LEU A 250 25.74 -16.77 18.36
CA LEU A 250 26.89 -17.23 19.12
C LEU A 250 26.48 -18.37 20.06
N ASP A 251 25.33 -18.26 20.72
CA ASP A 251 24.73 -19.31 21.53
C ASP A 251 24.45 -20.54 20.67
N LYS A 252 23.92 -20.40 19.45
CA LYS A 252 23.78 -21.55 18.53
C LYS A 252 25.07 -22.22 18.12
N GLU A 253 26.23 -21.57 18.19
CA GLU A 253 27.52 -22.20 17.89
C GLU A 253 28.23 -22.71 19.15
N VAL A 254 28.19 -21.93 20.23
CA VAL A 254 28.85 -22.20 21.51
C VAL A 254 28.07 -23.20 22.33
N HIS A 255 26.74 -23.08 22.40
CA HIS A 255 25.89 -23.98 23.17
C HIS A 255 25.98 -25.41 22.64
N PRO A 256 25.95 -25.71 21.32
CA PRO A 256 26.19 -27.07 20.80
C PRO A 256 27.63 -27.54 20.87
N ALA A 257 28.63 -26.66 20.94
CA ALA A 257 30.01 -27.06 21.19
C ALA A 257 30.18 -27.47 22.66
N LEU A 258 29.59 -26.68 23.57
CA LEU A 258 29.46 -27.01 24.98
C LEU A 258 28.59 -28.27 25.16
N ASP A 259 27.53 -28.43 24.37
CA ASP A 259 26.52 -29.48 24.48
C ASP A 259 26.89 -30.77 23.72
N ARG A 260 27.70 -30.73 22.66
CA ARG A 260 28.34 -31.93 22.10
C ARG A 260 29.34 -32.52 23.08
N VAL A 261 30.02 -31.68 23.84
CA VAL A 261 30.79 -32.11 25.00
C VAL A 261 29.83 -32.59 26.11
N LEU A 262 28.72 -31.90 26.41
CA LEU A 262 27.73 -32.33 27.42
C LEU A 262 26.85 -33.53 27.00
N ASN A 263 26.79 -33.98 25.76
CA ASN A 263 25.87 -35.07 25.35
C ASN A 263 26.61 -36.35 24.95
N MET A 264 27.83 -36.28 24.40
CA MET A 264 28.69 -37.48 24.28
C MET A 264 29.48 -37.75 25.58
N ALA A 265 29.71 -36.73 26.41
CA ALA A 265 30.33 -36.84 27.73
C ALA A 265 29.44 -36.34 28.88
N GLY A 266 28.12 -36.15 28.72
CA GLY A 266 27.24 -35.69 29.81
C GLY A 266 27.21 -36.60 31.00
N VAL A 267 27.18 -37.89 30.69
CA VAL A 267 27.37 -38.93 31.67
C VAL A 267 28.73 -38.82 32.37
N LYS A 268 29.78 -38.24 31.76
CA LYS A 268 31.12 -38.12 32.37
C LYS A 268 31.37 -36.80 33.06
N ILE A 269 30.90 -35.67 32.54
CA ILE A 269 31.14 -34.32 33.10
C ILE A 269 30.15 -33.99 34.22
N GLU A 270 28.86 -34.34 34.08
CA GLU A 270 27.94 -34.22 35.21
C GLU A 270 28.36 -35.19 36.32
N ARG A 271 28.79 -36.41 35.96
CA ARG A 271 29.47 -37.31 36.91
C ARG A 271 30.81 -36.78 37.40
N ALA A 272 31.53 -35.95 36.64
CA ALA A 272 32.79 -35.35 37.08
C ALA A 272 32.51 -34.25 38.09
N ILE A 273 31.60 -33.31 37.81
CA ILE A 273 31.18 -32.25 38.72
C ILE A 273 30.53 -32.86 39.98
N LYS A 274 29.67 -33.86 39.81
CA LYS A 274 29.11 -34.62 40.91
C LYS A 274 30.19 -35.36 41.69
N ALA A 275 31.14 -36.04 41.03
CA ALA A 275 32.26 -36.70 41.70
C ALA A 275 33.16 -35.71 42.43
N MET A 276 33.44 -34.53 41.86
CA MET A 276 34.22 -33.47 42.51
C MET A 276 33.51 -32.97 43.77
N ARG A 277 32.20 -32.72 43.70
CA ARG A 277 31.37 -32.32 44.85
C ARG A 277 31.32 -33.41 45.92
N GLU A 278 31.01 -34.64 45.54
CA GLU A 278 30.92 -35.77 46.47
C GLU A 278 32.29 -36.12 47.07
N THR A 279 33.39 -35.94 46.32
CA THR A 279 34.77 -36.12 46.82
C THR A 279 35.11 -35.06 47.86
N LYS A 280 34.71 -33.81 47.64
CA LYS A 280 34.83 -32.74 48.65
C LYS A 280 34.04 -33.08 49.91
N GLU A 281 32.76 -33.43 49.77
CA GLU A 281 31.90 -33.78 50.90
C GLU A 281 32.47 -34.98 51.69
N ALA A 282 32.99 -35.99 50.99
CA ALA A 282 33.65 -37.14 51.62
C ALA A 282 34.92 -36.73 52.38
N LEU A 283 35.74 -35.82 51.83
CA LEU A 283 36.96 -35.33 52.48
C LEU A 283 36.63 -34.50 53.74
N GLU A 284 35.60 -33.65 53.67
CA GLU A 284 35.08 -32.91 54.83
C GLU A 284 34.58 -33.86 55.92
N ASN A 285 33.82 -34.90 55.54
CA ASN A 285 33.36 -35.92 56.47
C ASN A 285 34.51 -36.74 57.09
N VAL A 286 35.57 -37.05 56.33
CA VAL A 286 36.78 -37.70 56.85
C VAL A 286 37.45 -36.81 57.88
N SER A 287 37.64 -35.52 57.57
CA SER A 287 38.27 -34.55 58.48
C SER A 287 37.50 -34.44 59.80
N VAL A 288 36.19 -34.20 59.72
CA VAL A 288 35.31 -34.08 60.91
C VAL A 288 35.28 -35.38 61.71
N SER A 289 35.12 -36.53 61.04
CA SER A 289 35.08 -37.83 61.73
C SER A 289 36.41 -38.15 62.41
N LEU A 290 37.53 -37.82 61.77
CA LEU A 290 38.86 -38.06 62.33
C LEU A 290 39.14 -37.16 63.54
N GLU A 291 38.71 -35.90 63.51
CA GLU A 291 38.82 -34.97 64.65
C GLU A 291 38.06 -35.51 65.88
N VAL A 292 36.81 -35.94 65.69
CA VAL A 292 35.98 -36.56 66.75
C VAL A 292 36.65 -37.83 67.29
N LEU A 293 37.22 -38.67 66.42
CA LEU A 293 37.88 -39.91 66.83
C LEU A 293 39.21 -39.68 67.54
N GLN A 294 40.00 -38.69 67.13
CA GLN A 294 41.27 -38.34 67.76
C GLN A 294 41.05 -37.79 69.17
N GLU A 295 40.13 -36.84 69.32
CA GLU A 295 39.76 -36.29 70.62
C GLU A 295 39.11 -37.36 71.51
N GLY A 296 38.20 -38.15 70.94
CA GLY A 296 37.52 -39.26 71.61
C GLY A 296 38.49 -40.33 72.11
N THR A 297 39.49 -40.71 71.31
CA THR A 297 40.49 -41.73 71.68
C THR A 297 41.28 -41.33 72.94
N GLY A 298 41.72 -40.07 73.00
CA GLY A 298 42.45 -39.55 74.16
C GLY A 298 41.61 -39.53 75.44
N LYS A 299 40.39 -39.00 75.33
CA LYS A 299 39.43 -38.91 76.45
C LYS A 299 39.02 -40.30 76.95
N LEU A 300 38.68 -41.21 76.04
CA LEU A 300 38.24 -42.55 76.39
C LEU A 300 39.34 -43.37 77.05
N ASN A 301 40.57 -43.31 76.54
CA ASN A 301 41.70 -44.01 77.14
C ASN A 301 41.99 -43.53 78.57
N PHE A 302 41.91 -42.22 78.81
CA PHE A 302 42.04 -41.63 80.14
C PHE A 302 40.93 -42.13 81.09
N ASN A 303 39.66 -42.05 80.66
CA ASN A 303 38.52 -42.43 81.49
C ASN A 303 38.48 -43.94 81.80
N LEU A 304 38.79 -44.79 80.82
CA LEU A 304 38.90 -46.24 81.06
C LEU A 304 40.05 -46.58 82.01
N SER A 305 41.19 -45.88 81.90
CA SER A 305 42.31 -46.03 82.84
C SER A 305 41.94 -45.60 84.26
N LEU A 306 41.18 -44.50 84.38
CA LEU A 306 40.68 -44.00 85.66
C LEU A 306 39.71 -44.99 86.31
N VAL A 307 38.72 -45.50 85.56
CA VAL A 307 37.77 -46.51 86.06
C VAL A 307 38.50 -47.81 86.43
N ARG A 308 39.45 -48.26 85.62
CA ARG A 308 40.27 -49.45 85.93
C ARG A 308 41.02 -49.30 87.25
N THR A 309 41.62 -48.12 87.47
CA THR A 309 42.36 -47.80 88.70
C THR A 309 41.43 -47.70 89.90
N ASN A 310 40.25 -47.10 89.73
CA ASN A 310 39.27 -46.92 90.79
C ASN A 310 38.64 -48.25 91.21
N ILE A 311 38.23 -49.11 90.27
CA ILE A 311 37.75 -50.46 90.58
C ILE A 311 38.86 -51.26 91.29
N ASN A 312 40.11 -51.22 90.80
CA ASN A 312 41.20 -51.95 91.45
C ASN A 312 41.47 -51.48 92.90
N ARG A 313 41.32 -50.16 93.16
CA ARG A 313 41.39 -49.59 94.51
C ARG A 313 40.22 -50.07 95.37
N THR A 314 39.00 -50.08 94.84
CA THR A 314 37.81 -50.62 95.53
C THR A 314 37.97 -52.11 95.85
N LEU A 315 38.61 -52.90 95.00
CA LEU A 315 38.92 -54.32 95.25
C LEU A 315 40.02 -54.55 96.31
N ASN A 316 40.60 -53.50 96.90
CA ASN A 316 41.49 -53.59 98.07
C ASN A 316 40.76 -53.38 99.40
N ASP A 317 39.43 -53.22 99.38
CA ASP A 317 38.59 -53.16 100.57
C ASP A 317 38.77 -54.43 101.45
N PRO A 318 38.77 -54.30 102.79
CA PRO A 318 38.90 -55.44 103.71
C PRO A 318 37.86 -56.55 103.43
N GLY A 319 36.65 -56.19 102.97
CA GLY A 319 35.61 -57.14 102.59
C GLY A 319 35.94 -58.04 101.39
N CYS A 320 37.03 -57.78 100.66
CA CYS A 320 37.57 -58.67 99.63
C CYS A 320 38.78 -59.50 100.12
N ARG A 321 39.26 -59.33 101.37
CA ARG A 321 40.50 -59.95 101.89
C ARG A 321 40.35 -60.76 103.20
N ASP A 322 39.41 -60.43 104.08
CA ASP A 322 39.33 -61.05 105.41
C ASP A 322 38.80 -62.50 105.37
N GLU A 323 39.41 -63.39 106.15
CA GLU A 323 38.98 -64.80 106.30
C GLU A 323 37.62 -64.96 107.00
N GLU A 324 37.09 -63.89 107.63
CA GLU A 324 35.70 -63.82 108.15
C GLU A 324 34.68 -63.29 107.13
N SER A 325 35.11 -62.91 105.93
CA SER A 325 34.20 -62.52 104.83
C SER A 325 33.73 -63.75 104.04
N ASP A 326 32.48 -63.72 103.58
CA ASP A 326 31.84 -64.82 102.82
C ASP A 326 32.74 -65.25 101.63
N ALA A 327 33.14 -66.52 101.59
CA ALA A 327 34.10 -67.07 100.61
C ALA A 327 33.70 -66.79 99.15
N THR A 328 32.40 -66.61 98.90
CA THR A 328 31.84 -66.19 97.60
C THR A 328 32.26 -64.78 97.20
N THR A 329 32.29 -63.82 98.15
CA THR A 329 32.64 -62.41 97.90
C THR A 329 34.12 -62.28 97.50
N ALA A 330 35.03 -62.97 98.20
CA ALA A 330 36.46 -62.96 97.86
C ALA A 330 36.74 -63.55 96.46
N GLN A 331 35.98 -64.59 96.05
CA GLN A 331 36.10 -65.17 94.70
C GLN A 331 35.58 -64.20 93.63
N LEU A 332 34.45 -63.52 93.87
CA LEU A 332 33.91 -62.50 92.96
C LEU A 332 34.91 -61.34 92.80
N CYS A 333 35.52 -60.84 93.88
CA CYS A 333 36.53 -59.79 93.80
C CYS A 333 37.76 -60.21 92.95
N ARG A 334 38.20 -61.48 93.04
CA ARG A 334 39.29 -62.02 92.20
C ARG A 334 38.92 -62.07 90.72
N ASN A 335 37.71 -62.52 90.40
CA ASN A 335 37.21 -62.58 89.03
C ASN A 335 37.16 -61.18 88.39
N ILE A 336 36.62 -60.19 89.13
CA ILE A 336 36.61 -58.78 88.69
C ILE A 336 38.04 -58.27 88.48
N ARG A 337 38.96 -58.55 89.40
CA ARG A 337 40.36 -58.10 89.28
C ARG A 337 41.04 -58.64 88.01
N GLN A 338 40.78 -59.89 87.64
CA GLN A 338 41.32 -60.49 86.41
C GLN A 338 40.72 -59.85 85.14
N SER A 339 39.43 -59.49 85.17
CA SER A 339 38.75 -58.90 84.02
C SER A 339 39.14 -57.45 83.74
N LEU A 340 39.69 -56.71 84.71
CA LEU A 340 40.09 -55.29 84.55
C LEU A 340 41.09 -55.03 83.43
N SER A 341 41.95 -56.00 83.11
CA SER A 341 42.91 -55.91 82.01
C SER A 341 42.24 -55.75 80.63
N LYS A 342 40.96 -56.13 80.51
CA LYS A 342 40.16 -56.04 79.28
C LYS A 342 39.61 -54.63 79.03
N LEU A 343 39.53 -53.76 80.04
CA LEU A 343 39.01 -52.39 79.93
C LEU A 343 40.02 -51.42 79.30
N LYS A 344 40.39 -51.62 78.02
CA LYS A 344 41.31 -50.75 77.26
C LYS A 344 40.72 -50.40 75.89
N ILE A 345 41.17 -49.30 75.30
CA ILE A 345 40.85 -48.94 73.91
C ILE A 345 41.42 -49.98 72.95
N SER A 346 40.73 -50.22 71.83
CA SER A 346 41.17 -51.16 70.79
C SER A 346 41.78 -50.43 69.60
N ALA A 347 41.09 -49.40 69.09
CA ALA A 347 41.57 -48.54 68.02
C ALA A 347 42.26 -47.26 68.54
N ASN A 348 43.30 -46.79 67.84
CA ASN A 348 44.03 -45.56 68.13
C ASN A 348 44.17 -44.66 66.88
N PHE A 349 43.34 -43.63 66.79
CA PHE A 349 43.29 -42.71 65.64
C PHE A 349 44.29 -41.54 65.68
N THR A 350 45.10 -41.43 66.74
CA THR A 350 46.04 -40.30 66.93
C THR A 350 47.21 -40.28 65.95
N ARG A 351 47.39 -41.35 65.16
CA ARG A 351 48.51 -41.51 64.21
C ARG A 351 48.20 -41.01 62.81
N PHE A 352 46.94 -40.70 62.51
CA PHE A 352 46.51 -40.31 61.17
C PHE A 352 46.54 -38.79 61.00
N PRO A 353 47.14 -38.26 59.91
CA PRO A 353 47.09 -36.84 59.64
C PRO A 353 45.67 -36.39 59.28
N CYS A 354 45.33 -35.17 59.67
CA CYS A 354 44.10 -34.52 59.21
C CYS A 354 44.28 -34.11 57.74
N LEU A 355 43.33 -34.51 56.90
CA LEU A 355 43.34 -34.22 55.46
C LEU A 355 42.54 -32.92 55.24
N CYS A 356 43.23 -31.78 55.21
CA CYS A 356 42.58 -30.48 55.01
C CYS A 356 43.17 -29.72 53.83
N GLN A 357 42.38 -29.60 52.76
CA GLN A 357 42.34 -28.45 51.85
C GLN A 357 41.01 -28.50 51.08
N CYS A 358 40.04 -27.67 51.47
CA CYS A 358 38.71 -27.66 50.84
C CYS A 358 38.60 -26.58 49.76
N PHE A 359 38.28 -27.02 48.54
CA PHE A 359 38.11 -26.21 47.32
C PHE A 359 36.66 -25.75 47.12
N ASN A 360 36.42 -24.64 46.41
CA ASN A 360 35.08 -24.14 46.05
C ASN A 360 34.88 -24.12 44.53
N VAL A 361 34.37 -25.23 43.96
CA VAL A 361 34.24 -25.45 42.51
C VAL A 361 32.98 -24.80 41.90
N ALA A 362 31.96 -24.49 42.71
CA ALA A 362 30.63 -24.10 42.22
C ALA A 362 30.51 -22.65 41.69
N HIS A 363 31.45 -21.75 42.00
CA HIS A 363 31.35 -20.34 41.64
C HIS A 363 31.74 -20.07 40.17
N PHE A 364 32.65 -20.87 39.59
CA PHE A 364 33.31 -20.51 38.34
C PHE A 364 32.50 -20.82 37.07
N LEU A 365 31.62 -21.83 37.09
CA LEU A 365 30.77 -22.16 35.92
C LEU A 365 29.58 -21.19 35.76
N SER A 366 29.13 -20.55 36.85
CA SER A 366 28.08 -19.52 36.82
C SER A 366 28.54 -18.23 36.13
N GLN A 367 29.83 -17.91 36.24
CA GLN A 367 30.39 -16.65 35.75
C GLN A 367 30.49 -16.62 34.22
N GLY A 368 30.91 -17.72 33.59
CA GLY A 368 31.04 -17.81 32.12
C GLY A 368 29.71 -17.65 31.36
N TYR A 369 28.60 -18.18 31.90
CA TYR A 369 27.27 -17.98 31.32
C TYR A 369 26.75 -16.54 31.48
N SER A 370 27.08 -15.89 32.61
CA SER A 370 26.77 -14.47 32.81
C SER A 370 27.49 -13.61 31.78
N SER A 371 28.79 -13.84 31.57
CA SER A 371 29.59 -13.10 30.60
C SER A 371 29.13 -13.30 29.14
N LEU A 372 28.59 -14.48 28.79
CA LEU A 372 27.99 -14.70 27.48
C LEU A 372 26.66 -13.93 27.33
N ASN A 373 25.80 -13.96 28.35
CA ASN A 373 24.52 -13.24 28.36
C ASN A 373 24.67 -11.70 28.36
N ASP A 374 25.83 -11.19 28.78
CA ASP A 374 26.16 -9.76 28.73
C ASP A 374 26.60 -9.26 27.33
N THR A 375 26.64 -10.13 26.32
CA THR A 375 26.97 -9.76 24.92
C THR A 375 26.18 -8.53 24.41
N PRO A 376 24.85 -8.40 24.64
CA PRO A 376 24.10 -7.21 24.24
C PRO A 376 24.60 -5.91 24.89
N GLN A 377 25.00 -5.94 26.16
CA GLN A 377 25.56 -4.78 26.86
C GLN A 377 26.94 -4.40 26.30
N MET A 378 27.80 -5.41 26.06
CA MET A 378 29.11 -5.19 25.44
C MET A 378 28.99 -4.51 24.06
N VAL A 379 27.99 -4.90 23.27
CA VAL A 379 27.71 -4.25 21.98
C VAL A 379 27.26 -2.80 22.17
N ILE A 380 26.41 -2.48 23.16
CA ILE A 380 26.02 -1.08 23.46
C ILE A 380 27.25 -0.23 23.77
N GLU A 381 28.11 -0.71 24.67
CA GLU A 381 29.30 0.03 25.11
C GLU A 381 30.29 0.27 23.96
N GLN A 382 30.59 -0.76 23.18
CA GLN A 382 31.56 -0.67 22.08
C GLN A 382 31.02 0.11 20.87
N THR A 383 29.70 0.20 20.68
CA THR A 383 29.08 0.91 19.55
C THR A 383 28.63 2.34 19.88
N ARG A 384 28.75 2.80 21.13
CA ARG A 384 28.22 4.10 21.58
C ARG A 384 28.66 5.28 20.69
N GLY A 385 29.95 5.37 20.37
CA GLY A 385 30.50 6.44 19.53
C GLY A 385 30.02 6.38 18.07
N VAL A 386 29.80 5.18 17.54
CA VAL A 386 29.24 5.00 16.18
C VAL A 386 27.76 5.39 16.17
N VAL A 387 26.99 5.00 17.19
CA VAL A 387 25.57 5.37 17.33
C VAL A 387 25.42 6.90 17.39
N GLU A 388 26.19 7.59 18.23
CA GLU A 388 26.19 9.05 18.33
C GLU A 388 26.56 9.70 16.97
N SER A 389 27.55 9.16 16.27
CA SER A 389 27.97 9.66 14.95
C SER A 389 26.90 9.46 13.88
N VAL A 390 26.26 8.29 13.83
CA VAL A 390 25.17 8.00 12.89
C VAL A 390 23.95 8.87 13.18
N GLN A 391 23.60 9.10 14.44
CA GLN A 391 22.50 10.02 14.81
C GLN A 391 22.74 11.43 14.25
N ASN A 392 23.96 11.97 14.42
CA ASN A 392 24.33 13.27 13.86
C ASN A 392 24.26 13.31 12.32
N LEU A 393 24.68 12.23 11.65
CA LEU A 393 24.57 12.13 10.19
C LEU A 393 23.10 12.12 9.74
N VAL A 394 22.24 11.35 10.42
CA VAL A 394 20.80 11.29 10.12
C VAL A 394 20.10 12.63 10.37
N ASP A 395 20.56 13.40 11.36
CA ASP A 395 20.12 14.77 11.58
C ASP A 395 20.57 15.71 10.45
N GLY A 396 21.85 15.66 10.06
CA GLY A 396 22.41 16.43 8.96
C GLY A 396 21.71 16.15 7.62
N ILE A 397 21.37 14.89 7.39
CA ILE A 397 20.56 14.45 6.26
C ILE A 397 19.20 15.15 6.24
N GLY A 398 18.50 15.21 7.38
CA GLY A 398 17.19 15.89 7.48
C GLY A 398 17.29 17.38 7.14
N ASN A 399 18.35 18.03 7.60
CA ASN A 399 18.62 19.43 7.27
C ASN A 399 18.87 19.62 5.77
N ASN A 400 19.62 18.71 5.12
CA ASN A 400 19.86 18.74 3.68
C ASN A 400 18.58 18.52 2.86
N ILE A 401 17.68 17.62 3.27
CA ILE A 401 16.37 17.46 2.60
C ILE A 401 15.55 18.76 2.73
N SER A 402 15.50 19.34 3.94
CA SER A 402 14.73 20.56 4.20
C SER A 402 15.28 21.82 3.52
N SER A 403 16.59 21.88 3.29
CA SER A 403 17.22 22.98 2.54
C SER A 403 17.02 22.80 1.05
N PHE A 404 17.01 21.56 0.56
CA PHE A 404 16.82 21.23 -0.84
C PHE A 404 15.45 21.60 -1.39
N SER A 405 14.39 21.45 -0.58
CA SER A 405 13.05 21.91 -0.97
C SER A 405 12.98 23.40 -1.26
N LYS A 406 13.84 24.20 -0.62
CA LYS A 406 13.96 25.65 -0.85
C LYS A 406 14.78 25.99 -2.11
N VAL A 407 15.53 25.04 -2.66
CA VAL A 407 16.32 25.22 -3.89
C VAL A 407 15.44 25.09 -5.12
N PHE A 408 14.37 24.28 -5.08
CA PHE A 408 13.41 24.25 -6.17
C PHE A 408 12.56 25.53 -6.10
N PRO A 409 12.50 26.35 -7.16
CA PRO A 409 11.71 27.58 -7.17
C PRO A 409 10.21 27.31 -7.31
N VAL A 410 9.66 26.29 -6.60
CA VAL A 410 8.27 25.83 -6.74
C VAL A 410 7.37 27.03 -6.43
N GLN A 411 7.70 27.73 -5.36
CA GLN A 411 6.93 28.87 -4.88
C GLN A 411 6.91 30.01 -5.90
N SER A 412 8.03 30.31 -6.55
CA SER A 412 8.12 31.37 -7.57
C SER A 412 7.40 30.97 -8.85
N CYS A 413 7.57 29.72 -9.31
CA CYS A 413 6.86 29.20 -10.48
C CYS A 413 5.34 29.17 -10.26
N LEU A 414 4.89 28.70 -9.10
CA LEU A 414 3.47 28.65 -8.75
C LEU A 414 2.89 30.03 -8.50
N SER A 415 3.65 30.98 -7.94
CA SER A 415 3.21 32.37 -7.82
C SER A 415 3.01 33.02 -9.18
N ASN A 416 3.96 32.86 -10.11
CA ASN A 416 3.82 33.33 -11.49
C ASN A 416 2.63 32.66 -12.20
N PHE A 417 2.44 31.36 -11.97
CA PHE A 417 1.30 30.61 -12.51
C PHE A 417 -0.04 31.13 -11.95
N THR A 418 -0.13 31.38 -10.65
CA THR A 418 -1.32 31.99 -10.02
C THR A 418 -1.62 33.37 -10.60
N ILE A 419 -0.60 34.21 -10.85
CA ILE A 419 -0.77 35.51 -11.52
C ILE A 419 -1.31 35.31 -12.94
N PHE A 420 -0.76 34.35 -13.69
CA PHE A 420 -1.22 34.02 -15.03
C PHE A 420 -2.68 33.55 -15.03
N ILE A 421 -3.08 32.68 -14.09
CA ILE A 421 -4.47 32.21 -13.94
C ILE A 421 -5.39 33.39 -13.67
N SER A 422 -5.06 34.25 -12.69
CA SER A 422 -5.88 35.42 -12.36
C SER A 422 -6.04 36.37 -13.54
N HIS A 423 -4.97 36.62 -14.29
CA HIS A 423 -5.01 37.47 -15.48
C HIS A 423 -5.83 36.84 -16.61
N ALA A 424 -5.66 35.54 -16.86
CA ALA A 424 -6.44 34.81 -17.85
C ALA A 424 -7.93 34.78 -17.49
N HIS A 425 -8.25 34.55 -16.20
CA HIS A 425 -9.62 34.54 -15.70
C HIS A 425 -10.26 35.92 -15.86
N ALA A 426 -9.61 37.00 -15.41
CA ALA A 426 -10.10 38.37 -15.58
C ALA A 426 -10.36 38.70 -17.06
N LYS A 427 -9.42 38.34 -17.95
CA LYS A 427 -9.60 38.55 -19.39
C LYS A 427 -10.78 37.79 -19.96
N ILE A 428 -11.07 36.57 -19.49
CA ILE A 428 -12.25 35.81 -19.93
C ILE A 428 -13.54 36.46 -19.38
N GLU A 429 -13.53 36.92 -18.12
CA GLU A 429 -14.69 37.60 -17.53
C GLU A 429 -15.05 38.88 -18.29
N ASP A 430 -14.06 39.63 -18.77
CA ASP A 430 -14.26 40.82 -19.60
C ASP A 430 -15.02 40.52 -20.91
N HIS A 431 -14.93 39.29 -21.44
CA HIS A 431 -15.62 38.89 -22.68
C HIS A 431 -17.03 38.32 -22.42
N TYR A 432 -17.43 38.03 -21.18
CA TYR A 432 -18.77 37.50 -20.91
C TYR A 432 -19.91 38.39 -21.42
N PRO A 433 -19.88 39.74 -21.26
CA PRO A 433 -20.90 40.60 -21.83
C PRO A 433 -20.99 40.52 -23.36
N GLU A 434 -19.85 40.37 -24.04
CA GLU A 434 -19.81 40.20 -25.51
C GLU A 434 -20.40 38.85 -25.93
N ILE A 435 -20.10 37.78 -25.19
CA ILE A 435 -20.68 36.44 -25.42
C ILE A 435 -22.20 36.48 -25.23
N ASP A 436 -22.70 37.12 -24.18
CA ASP A 436 -24.15 37.28 -23.94
C ASP A 436 -24.81 38.10 -25.05
N GLN A 437 -24.17 39.16 -25.53
CA GLN A 437 -24.66 39.94 -26.67
C GLN A 437 -24.68 39.13 -27.97
N MET A 438 -23.61 38.39 -28.26
CA MET A 438 -23.54 37.51 -29.44
C MET A 438 -24.61 36.41 -29.38
N ASP A 439 -24.84 35.79 -28.23
CA ASP A 439 -25.92 34.80 -28.05
C ASP A 439 -27.29 35.44 -28.29
N PHE A 440 -27.53 36.65 -27.78
CA PHE A 440 -28.77 37.38 -28.01
C PHE A 440 -29.04 37.63 -29.51
N TYR A 441 -28.06 38.14 -30.26
CA TYR A 441 -28.19 38.35 -31.71
C TYR A 441 -28.38 37.04 -32.47
N ARG A 442 -27.59 36.00 -32.14
CA ARG A 442 -27.72 34.66 -32.69
C ARG A 442 -29.12 34.09 -32.46
N TRP A 443 -29.62 34.21 -31.24
CA TRP A 443 -30.93 33.70 -30.83
C TRP A 443 -32.07 34.40 -31.58
N ILE A 444 -32.03 35.73 -31.70
CA ILE A 444 -32.99 36.50 -32.50
C ILE A 444 -32.94 36.09 -33.97
N GLY A 445 -31.74 35.94 -34.55
CA GLY A 445 -31.56 35.51 -35.93
C GLY A 445 -32.19 34.14 -36.19
N CYS A 446 -31.90 33.17 -35.33
CA CYS A 446 -32.45 31.81 -35.43
C CYS A 446 -33.97 31.79 -35.28
N ILE A 447 -34.53 32.56 -34.34
CA ILE A 447 -35.99 32.69 -34.18
C ILE A 447 -36.62 33.33 -35.41
N SER A 448 -35.99 34.36 -35.98
CA SER A 448 -36.49 35.02 -37.19
C SER A 448 -36.62 34.04 -38.36
N LEU A 449 -35.63 33.16 -38.54
CA LEU A 449 -35.68 32.09 -39.56
C LEU A 449 -36.80 31.07 -39.28
N CYS A 450 -36.98 30.66 -38.02
CA CYS A 450 -38.11 29.80 -37.64
C CYS A 450 -39.46 30.47 -37.89
N CYS A 451 -39.60 31.77 -37.58
CA CYS A 451 -40.82 32.55 -37.79
C CYS A 451 -41.21 32.64 -39.27
N MET A 452 -40.24 32.69 -40.20
CA MET A 452 -40.54 32.65 -41.64
C MET A 452 -41.29 31.36 -42.03
N VAL A 453 -40.88 30.21 -41.47
CA VAL A 453 -41.54 28.92 -41.72
C VAL A 453 -42.88 28.84 -40.98
N VAL A 454 -42.95 29.31 -39.73
CA VAL A 454 -44.20 29.35 -38.95
C VAL A 454 -45.25 30.19 -39.65
N LEU A 455 -44.87 31.30 -40.30
CA LEU A 455 -45.81 32.13 -41.06
C LEU A 455 -46.43 31.34 -42.22
N VAL A 456 -45.62 30.58 -42.97
CA VAL A 456 -46.14 29.69 -44.03
C VAL A 456 -47.07 28.62 -43.46
N LEU A 457 -46.69 28.00 -42.33
CA LEU A 457 -47.51 27.01 -41.65
C LEU A 457 -48.83 27.59 -41.16
N ALA A 458 -48.84 28.82 -40.64
CA ALA A 458 -50.05 29.50 -40.20
C ALA A 458 -51.03 29.68 -41.35
N PHE A 459 -50.57 30.12 -42.52
CA PHE A 459 -51.39 30.20 -43.73
C PHE A 459 -51.90 28.83 -44.20
N ASN A 460 -51.07 27.78 -44.10
CA ASN A 460 -51.48 26.42 -44.45
C ASN A 460 -52.54 25.86 -43.51
N TYR A 461 -52.38 26.00 -42.19
CA TYR A 461 -53.34 25.51 -41.20
C TYR A 461 -54.64 26.31 -41.22
N LEU A 462 -54.58 27.64 -41.28
CA LEU A 462 -55.78 28.49 -41.43
C LEU A 462 -56.47 28.22 -42.77
N GLY A 463 -55.69 28.03 -43.84
CA GLY A 463 -56.21 27.70 -45.17
C GLY A 463 -56.91 26.35 -45.21
N LEU A 464 -56.34 25.33 -44.55
CA LEU A 464 -56.97 24.02 -44.38
C LEU A 464 -58.23 24.13 -43.52
N LEU A 465 -58.17 24.79 -42.36
CA LEU A 465 -59.29 24.89 -41.41
C LEU A 465 -60.48 25.64 -42.03
N CYS A 466 -60.26 26.84 -42.57
CA CYS A 466 -61.30 27.63 -43.25
C CYS A 466 -61.78 26.93 -44.53
N GLY A 467 -60.86 26.28 -45.26
CA GLY A 467 -61.18 25.52 -46.47
C GLY A 467 -62.08 24.32 -46.17
N THR A 468 -61.79 23.52 -45.14
CA THR A 468 -62.57 22.33 -44.81
C THR A 468 -63.89 22.66 -44.11
N LEU A 469 -63.89 23.59 -43.14
CA LEU A 469 -65.08 23.96 -42.38
C LEU A 469 -66.05 24.83 -43.18
N GLY A 470 -65.51 25.67 -44.07
CA GLY A 470 -66.33 26.53 -44.93
C GLY A 470 -66.83 25.85 -46.21
N TYR A 471 -66.41 24.61 -46.48
CA TYR A 471 -66.78 23.89 -47.71
C TYR A 471 -68.20 23.35 -47.63
N ASP A 472 -69.06 23.86 -48.50
CA ASP A 472 -70.40 23.32 -48.72
C ASP A 472 -70.40 22.38 -49.94
N LYS A 473 -70.88 21.15 -49.75
CA LYS A 473 -70.97 20.14 -50.81
C LYS A 473 -72.10 20.45 -51.82
N HIS A 474 -73.10 21.22 -51.40
CA HIS A 474 -74.25 21.57 -52.22
C HIS A 474 -74.06 22.88 -53.00
N ALA A 475 -73.04 23.67 -52.64
CA ALA A 475 -72.69 24.88 -53.38
C ALA A 475 -71.87 24.56 -54.63
N SER A 476 -72.22 25.17 -55.77
CA SER A 476 -71.45 25.06 -56.99
C SER A 476 -70.09 25.78 -56.85
N PRO A 477 -69.03 25.37 -57.57
CA PRO A 477 -67.75 26.08 -57.64
C PRO A 477 -67.85 27.61 -57.79
N THR A 478 -68.85 28.13 -58.51
CA THR A 478 -69.11 29.57 -58.70
C THR A 478 -69.79 30.26 -57.51
N THR A 479 -70.52 29.52 -56.66
CA THR A 479 -71.32 30.04 -55.54
C THR A 479 -70.74 29.78 -54.16
N ARG A 480 -69.47 29.36 -54.07
CA ARG A 480 -68.82 29.02 -52.79
C ARG A 480 -68.90 30.11 -51.73
N GLY A 481 -69.12 29.69 -50.49
CA GLY A 481 -69.20 30.55 -49.31
C GLY A 481 -67.91 31.33 -49.04
N CYS A 482 -68.04 32.47 -48.35
CA CYS A 482 -66.93 33.37 -48.05
C CYS A 482 -65.80 32.68 -47.27
N ILE A 483 -66.14 31.83 -46.30
CA ILE A 483 -65.16 31.12 -45.44
C ILE A 483 -64.30 30.16 -46.28
N SER A 484 -64.91 29.37 -47.17
CA SER A 484 -64.17 28.49 -48.10
C SER A 484 -63.25 29.30 -49.02
N ASN A 485 -63.76 30.40 -49.60
CA ASN A 485 -62.95 31.24 -50.50
C ASN A 485 -61.73 31.84 -49.78
N THR A 486 -61.91 32.28 -48.53
CA THR A 486 -60.81 32.73 -47.67
C THR A 486 -59.80 31.61 -47.43
N GLY A 487 -60.25 30.38 -47.16
CA GLY A 487 -59.35 29.23 -46.98
C GLY A 487 -58.46 28.97 -48.20
N GLY A 488 -59.04 28.97 -49.39
CA GLY A 488 -58.28 28.83 -50.64
C GLY A 488 -57.34 30.01 -50.95
N THR A 489 -57.70 31.23 -50.51
CA THR A 489 -56.85 32.42 -50.64
C THR A 489 -55.66 32.37 -49.67
N MET A 490 -55.88 31.92 -48.43
CA MET A 490 -54.82 31.72 -47.43
C MET A 490 -53.82 30.66 -47.87
N LEU A 491 -54.26 29.55 -48.47
CA LEU A 491 -53.36 28.55 -49.06
C LEU A 491 -52.47 29.15 -50.16
N MET A 492 -53.03 30.00 -51.02
CA MET A 492 -52.25 30.68 -52.06
C MET A 492 -51.29 31.75 -51.50
N ALA A 493 -51.66 32.42 -50.40
CA ALA A 493 -50.75 33.30 -49.66
C ALA A 493 -49.56 32.51 -49.09
N GLY A 494 -49.81 31.35 -48.48
CA GLY A 494 -48.78 30.43 -48.00
C GLY A 494 -47.82 29.98 -49.12
N VAL A 495 -48.36 29.68 -50.31
CA VAL A 495 -47.53 29.39 -51.51
C VAL A 495 -46.64 30.57 -51.89
N GLY A 496 -47.18 31.80 -51.88
CA GLY A 496 -46.42 33.01 -52.17
C GLY A 496 -45.24 33.20 -51.21
N PHE A 497 -45.50 33.15 -49.90
CA PHE A 497 -44.44 33.25 -48.88
C PHE A 497 -43.44 32.09 -48.97
N SER A 498 -43.88 30.89 -49.35
CA SER A 498 -42.99 29.76 -49.57
C SER A 498 -41.98 30.04 -50.68
N PHE A 499 -42.39 30.60 -51.83
CA PHE A 499 -41.46 30.99 -52.88
C PHE A 499 -40.49 32.10 -52.44
N ILE A 500 -40.96 33.07 -51.64
CA ILE A 500 -40.15 34.18 -51.15
C ILE A 500 -39.07 33.71 -50.16
N PHE A 501 -39.43 32.85 -49.21
CA PHE A 501 -38.51 32.47 -48.12
C PHE A 501 -37.67 31.23 -48.41
N SER A 502 -38.16 30.26 -49.21
CA SER A 502 -37.49 28.94 -49.32
C SER A 502 -36.05 29.03 -49.82
N TRP A 503 -35.75 29.92 -50.77
CA TRP A 503 -34.38 30.04 -51.31
C TRP A 503 -33.43 30.71 -50.31
N VAL A 504 -33.91 31.71 -49.56
CA VAL A 504 -33.14 32.35 -48.47
C VAL A 504 -32.85 31.34 -47.38
N LEU A 505 -33.86 30.60 -46.94
CA LEU A 505 -33.73 29.56 -45.91
C LEU A 505 -32.76 28.46 -46.35
N MET A 506 -32.86 27.98 -47.58
CA MET A 506 -31.94 26.96 -48.12
C MET A 506 -30.50 27.49 -48.22
N GLY A 507 -30.30 28.74 -48.63
CA GLY A 507 -28.98 29.37 -48.67
C GLY A 507 -28.33 29.40 -47.29
N VAL A 508 -29.06 29.87 -46.27
CA VAL A 508 -28.59 29.88 -44.88
C VAL A 508 -28.32 28.48 -44.36
N VAL A 509 -29.23 27.53 -44.57
CA VAL A 509 -29.06 26.12 -44.17
C VAL A 509 -27.80 25.53 -44.81
N THR A 510 -27.56 25.78 -46.09
CA THR A 510 -26.38 25.25 -46.81
C THR A 510 -25.08 25.77 -46.21
N VAL A 511 -25.01 27.07 -45.88
CA VAL A 511 -23.82 27.67 -45.26
C VAL A 511 -23.57 27.09 -43.86
N ILE A 512 -24.61 27.01 -43.03
CA ILE A 512 -24.49 26.49 -41.66
C ILE A 512 -24.17 24.99 -41.67
N PHE A 513 -24.76 24.22 -42.59
CA PHE A 513 -24.45 22.80 -42.80
C PHE A 513 -22.98 22.57 -43.13
N LEU A 514 -22.44 23.34 -44.09
CA LEU A 514 -21.05 23.19 -44.49
C LEU A 514 -20.10 23.50 -43.33
N ALA A 515 -20.37 24.58 -42.58
CA ALA A 515 -19.59 24.93 -41.41
C ALA A 515 -19.73 23.89 -40.28
N GLY A 516 -20.94 23.61 -39.82
CA GLY A 516 -21.21 22.73 -38.69
C GLY A 516 -20.89 21.27 -38.92
N GLY A 517 -21.20 20.75 -40.11
CA GLY A 517 -20.90 19.37 -40.46
C GLY A 517 -19.40 19.11 -40.61
N ASN A 518 -18.64 20.08 -41.16
CA ASN A 518 -17.19 19.99 -41.20
C ASN A 518 -16.57 20.12 -39.79
N MET A 519 -17.09 21.03 -38.94
CA MET A 519 -16.61 21.11 -37.55
C MET A 519 -16.82 19.80 -36.79
N GLU A 520 -17.97 19.15 -36.98
CA GLU A 520 -18.23 17.83 -36.40
C GLU A 520 -17.20 16.78 -36.88
N LYS A 521 -17.03 16.66 -38.20
CA LYS A 521 -16.22 15.60 -38.82
C LYS A 521 -14.71 15.82 -38.77
N LEU A 522 -14.24 17.07 -38.74
CA LEU A 522 -12.80 17.40 -38.76
C LEU A 522 -12.24 17.80 -37.40
N VAL A 523 -13.10 18.17 -36.43
CA VAL A 523 -12.66 18.66 -35.13
C VAL A 523 -13.23 17.81 -33.99
N CYS A 524 -14.55 17.70 -33.88
CA CYS A 524 -15.20 17.10 -32.71
C CYS A 524 -15.01 15.58 -32.61
N GLU A 525 -15.34 14.84 -33.67
CA GLU A 525 -15.15 13.39 -33.70
C GLU A 525 -13.66 12.99 -33.53
N PRO A 526 -12.69 13.61 -34.25
CA PRO A 526 -11.26 13.33 -34.06
C PRO A 526 -10.70 13.73 -32.69
N PHE A 527 -11.32 14.68 -32.00
CA PHE A 527 -10.92 15.04 -30.64
C PHE A 527 -11.30 13.92 -29.67
N HIS A 528 -12.54 13.40 -29.76
CA HIS A 528 -13.00 12.29 -28.91
C HIS A 528 -12.19 11.01 -29.14
N THR A 529 -11.80 10.71 -30.39
CA THR A 529 -10.92 9.57 -30.73
C THR A 529 -9.43 9.81 -30.46
N LYS A 530 -9.07 11.02 -29.99
CA LYS A 530 -7.70 11.50 -29.74
C LYS A 530 -6.81 11.58 -31.00
N GLU A 531 -7.38 11.48 -32.19
CA GLU A 531 -6.65 11.60 -33.45
C GLU A 531 -6.13 13.02 -33.70
N LEU A 532 -6.83 14.04 -33.17
CA LEU A 532 -6.36 15.42 -33.22
C LEU A 532 -5.01 15.61 -32.49
N PHE A 533 -4.82 14.96 -31.33
CA PHE A 533 -3.56 15.02 -30.59
C PHE A 533 -2.40 14.40 -31.39
N LYS A 534 -2.66 13.30 -32.12
CA LYS A 534 -1.65 12.67 -33.02
C LYS A 534 -1.20 13.61 -34.15
N VAL A 535 -2.06 14.52 -34.60
CA VAL A 535 -1.67 15.55 -35.58
C VAL A 535 -0.70 16.53 -34.94
N VAL A 536 -1.02 17.06 -33.75
CA VAL A 536 -0.14 17.98 -33.01
C VAL A 536 1.20 17.32 -32.66
N ASP A 537 1.18 16.03 -32.35
CA ASP A 537 2.35 15.22 -32.03
C ASP A 537 3.15 14.76 -33.26
N THR A 538 2.76 15.21 -34.46
CA THR A 538 3.50 14.88 -35.68
C THR A 538 4.87 15.56 -35.67
N PRO A 539 5.96 14.82 -35.93
CA PRO A 539 7.29 15.39 -35.89
C PRO A 539 7.52 16.55 -36.87
N TYR A 540 8.20 17.60 -36.39
CA TYR A 540 8.58 18.79 -37.18
C TYR A 540 7.40 19.55 -37.79
N LEU A 541 6.20 19.41 -37.20
CA LEU A 541 5.00 20.03 -37.75
C LEU A 541 4.89 21.52 -37.43
N VAL A 542 5.04 21.89 -36.15
CA VAL A 542 4.86 23.28 -35.67
C VAL A 542 6.09 24.13 -35.94
N ASN A 543 7.28 23.54 -35.80
CA ASN A 543 8.56 24.18 -36.06
C ASN A 543 9.49 23.14 -36.73
N PRO A 544 10.17 23.47 -37.84
CA PRO A 544 11.09 22.56 -38.51
C PRO A 544 12.27 22.10 -37.63
N GLU A 545 12.62 22.86 -36.59
CA GLU A 545 13.69 22.52 -35.64
C GLU A 545 13.20 21.64 -34.47
N TRP A 546 11.88 21.56 -34.25
CA TRP A 546 11.32 20.81 -33.13
C TRP A 546 10.74 19.48 -33.59
N LYS A 547 11.38 18.38 -33.19
CA LYS A 547 10.80 17.05 -33.36
C LYS A 547 9.46 16.98 -32.62
N ASN A 548 9.42 17.25 -31.31
CA ASN A 548 8.17 17.34 -30.54
C ASN A 548 7.87 18.79 -30.10
N PHE A 549 6.64 19.25 -30.28
CA PHE A 549 6.25 20.64 -30.01
C PHE A 549 6.34 21.02 -28.53
N ILE A 550 5.65 20.28 -27.65
CA ILE A 550 5.58 20.59 -26.22
C ILE A 550 6.98 20.69 -25.60
N PRO A 551 7.86 19.69 -25.73
CA PRO A 551 9.16 19.76 -25.08
C PRO A 551 10.14 20.71 -25.80
N GLY A 552 10.02 20.90 -27.12
CA GLY A 552 10.78 21.92 -27.85
C GLY A 552 10.47 23.34 -27.35
N TYR A 553 9.20 23.63 -27.07
CA TYR A 553 8.77 24.92 -26.54
C TYR A 553 9.08 25.09 -25.04
N MET A 554 8.81 24.08 -24.22
CA MET A 554 8.90 24.19 -22.75
C MET A 554 10.30 23.93 -22.19
N TYR A 555 11.06 23.01 -22.80
CA TYR A 555 12.36 22.54 -22.30
C TYR A 555 13.54 22.90 -23.21
N ASN A 556 13.27 23.48 -24.39
CA ASN A 556 14.28 23.69 -25.43
C ASN A 556 15.01 22.37 -25.82
N ASP A 557 14.35 21.23 -25.62
CA ASP A 557 14.82 19.88 -25.95
C ASP A 557 13.69 19.16 -26.70
N SER A 558 13.75 19.19 -28.02
CA SER A 558 12.67 18.66 -28.85
C SER A 558 12.69 17.14 -29.00
N ASP A 559 13.77 16.47 -28.57
CA ASP A 559 13.93 15.01 -28.68
C ASP A 559 13.30 14.26 -27.51
N LEU A 560 12.87 14.96 -26.46
CA LEU A 560 12.17 14.38 -25.32
C LEU A 560 10.85 13.71 -25.76
N ASP A 561 10.65 12.47 -25.33
CA ASP A 561 9.41 11.69 -25.53
C ASP A 561 8.27 12.21 -24.64
N LEU A 562 7.77 13.40 -24.96
CA LEU A 562 6.58 14.01 -24.35
C LEU A 562 5.64 14.46 -25.46
N THR A 563 4.48 13.79 -25.54
CA THR A 563 3.44 14.05 -26.55
C THR A 563 2.21 14.67 -25.89
N ALA A 564 1.45 15.49 -26.62
CA ALA A 564 0.20 16.09 -26.19
C ALA A 564 -0.82 15.02 -25.80
N GLU A 565 -0.90 13.92 -26.56
CA GLU A 565 -1.75 12.77 -26.22
C GLU A 565 -1.35 12.17 -24.86
N SER A 566 -0.05 11.89 -24.66
CA SER A 566 0.44 11.30 -23.41
C SER A 566 0.22 12.21 -22.20
N LEU A 567 0.43 13.52 -22.37
CA LEU A 567 0.21 14.53 -21.32
C LEU A 567 -1.27 14.58 -20.94
N TYR A 568 -2.15 14.73 -21.94
CA TYR A 568 -3.59 14.77 -21.73
C TYR A 568 -4.11 13.49 -21.08
N SER A 569 -3.73 12.31 -21.59
CA SER A 569 -4.16 11.01 -21.06
C SER A 569 -3.68 10.79 -19.62
N THR A 570 -2.42 11.13 -19.32
CA THR A 570 -1.87 11.03 -17.95
C THR A 570 -2.60 11.94 -16.97
N CYS A 571 -2.93 13.17 -17.38
CA CYS A 571 -3.72 14.08 -16.56
C CYS A 571 -5.19 13.66 -16.43
N LYS A 572 -5.78 13.07 -17.48
CA LYS A 572 -7.14 12.53 -17.43
C LYS A 572 -7.27 11.40 -16.41
N GLU A 573 -6.22 10.60 -16.23
CA GLU A 573 -6.08 9.56 -15.19
C GLU A 573 -5.77 10.12 -13.78
N ASN A 574 -5.75 11.45 -13.61
CA ASN A 574 -5.50 12.12 -12.33
C ASN A 574 -4.12 11.81 -11.71
N LYS A 575 -3.10 11.56 -12.54
CA LYS A 575 -1.71 11.36 -12.09
C LYS A 575 -1.00 12.70 -11.84
N GLY A 576 0.13 12.66 -11.14
CA GLY A 576 0.92 13.84 -10.79
C GLY A 576 1.53 14.53 -12.01
N ILE A 577 1.62 15.87 -11.96
CA ILE A 577 2.22 16.69 -13.02
C ILE A 577 3.69 16.33 -13.28
N TYR A 578 4.40 15.82 -12.25
CA TYR A 578 5.80 15.41 -12.37
C TYR A 578 5.98 14.30 -13.42
N LEU A 579 5.09 13.30 -13.39
CA LEU A 579 5.07 12.23 -14.39
C LEU A 579 4.55 12.74 -15.73
N ALA A 580 3.44 13.49 -15.71
CA ALA A 580 2.76 13.92 -16.93
C ALA A 580 3.61 14.83 -17.81
N MET A 581 4.38 15.73 -17.21
CA MET A 581 5.27 16.67 -17.92
C MET A 581 6.71 16.16 -18.03
N ARG A 582 7.02 14.92 -17.61
CA ARG A 582 8.40 14.38 -17.60
C ARG A 582 9.40 15.30 -16.90
N LEU A 583 9.00 15.83 -15.74
CA LEU A 583 9.85 16.70 -14.93
C LEU A 583 11.09 15.97 -14.38
N ASP A 584 11.17 14.64 -14.52
CA ASP A 584 12.38 13.84 -14.27
C ASP A 584 13.60 14.29 -15.06
N LYS A 585 13.41 14.94 -16.22
CA LYS A 585 14.50 15.43 -17.08
C LYS A 585 15.02 16.79 -16.70
N VAL A 586 14.15 17.66 -16.18
CA VAL A 586 14.54 18.96 -15.64
C VAL A 586 15.07 18.80 -14.21
N PHE A 587 14.41 17.93 -13.45
CA PHE A 587 14.67 17.74 -12.03
C PHE A 587 14.59 16.27 -11.67
N ASN A 588 15.73 15.58 -11.74
CA ASN A 588 15.82 14.18 -11.42
C ASN A 588 15.90 13.97 -9.89
N ILE A 589 14.77 13.71 -9.25
CA ILE A 589 14.72 13.43 -7.80
C ILE A 589 15.63 12.24 -7.45
N SER A 590 15.79 11.25 -8.34
CA SER A 590 16.61 10.07 -8.10
C SER A 590 18.11 10.38 -8.04
N SER A 591 18.59 11.43 -8.71
CA SER A 591 20.01 11.83 -8.57
C SER A 591 20.27 12.52 -7.23
N PHE A 592 19.28 13.25 -6.71
CA PHE A 592 19.41 13.98 -5.44
C PHE A 592 19.14 13.09 -4.22
N LEU A 593 18.15 12.21 -4.32
CA LEU A 593 17.81 11.20 -3.32
C LEU A 593 18.48 9.85 -3.63
N ASN A 594 19.66 9.86 -4.23
CA ASN A 594 20.36 8.60 -4.50
C ASN A 594 20.80 7.97 -3.17
N THR A 595 20.18 6.86 -2.78
CA THR A 595 20.46 6.15 -1.52
C THR A 595 21.94 5.86 -1.34
N THR A 596 22.69 5.54 -2.41
CA THR A 596 24.12 5.21 -2.30
C THR A 596 25.00 6.41 -1.96
N VAL A 597 24.59 7.61 -2.35
CA VAL A 597 25.30 8.87 -2.02
C VAL A 597 24.82 9.38 -0.67
N PHE A 598 23.52 9.31 -0.46
CA PHE A 598 22.81 9.85 0.70
C PHE A 598 23.10 9.07 2.00
N THR A 599 23.24 7.74 1.93
CA THR A 599 23.59 6.91 3.09
C THR A 599 25.06 6.50 3.11
N LYS A 600 25.91 7.06 2.24
CA LYS A 600 27.32 6.66 2.12
C LYS A 600 28.06 6.77 3.45
N ASP A 601 27.92 7.92 4.11
CA ASP A 601 28.60 8.19 5.37
C ASP A 601 28.02 7.35 6.52
N VAL A 602 26.70 7.09 6.47
CA VAL A 602 26.01 6.20 7.44
C VAL A 602 26.54 4.77 7.30
N VAL A 603 26.65 4.25 6.08
CA VAL A 603 27.21 2.92 5.80
C VAL A 603 28.67 2.86 6.22
N SER A 604 29.47 3.87 5.89
CA SER A 604 30.89 3.91 6.27
C SER A 604 31.09 3.90 7.79
N GLN A 605 30.23 4.57 8.56
CA GLN A 605 30.29 4.54 10.02
C GLN A 605 29.86 3.19 10.58
N LEU A 606 28.78 2.59 10.06
CA LEU A 606 28.30 1.27 10.51
C LEU A 606 29.25 0.13 10.13
N ASP A 607 29.89 0.19 8.97
CA ASP A 607 30.90 -0.79 8.54
C ASP A 607 32.21 -0.67 9.34
N SER A 608 32.44 0.48 9.99
CA SER A 608 33.59 0.67 10.89
C SER A 608 33.41 0.03 12.28
N VAL A 609 32.22 -0.51 12.57
CA VAL A 609 31.92 -1.19 13.83
C VAL A 609 32.82 -2.41 13.99
N LYS A 610 33.72 -2.36 14.96
CA LYS A 610 34.57 -3.47 15.37
C LYS A 610 34.15 -3.91 16.77
N ILE A 611 33.33 -4.95 16.83
CA ILE A 611 32.96 -5.57 18.11
C ILE A 611 34.00 -6.64 18.43
N ASP A 612 34.62 -6.51 19.60
CA ASP A 612 35.57 -7.49 20.14
C ASP A 612 34.92 -8.29 21.27
N LEU A 613 34.63 -9.56 20.99
CA LEU A 613 34.08 -10.50 21.97
C LEU A 613 35.16 -11.33 22.67
N ARG A 614 36.46 -11.08 22.42
CA ARG A 614 37.56 -11.77 23.11
C ARG A 614 37.59 -11.50 24.62
N GLY A 615 36.90 -10.47 25.08
CA GLY A 615 36.69 -10.19 26.49
C GLY A 615 35.73 -11.17 27.20
N ILE A 616 34.98 -12.01 26.46
CA ILE A 616 34.14 -13.05 27.05
C ILE A 616 35.05 -14.22 27.45
N ILE A 617 35.24 -14.41 28.77
CA ILE A 617 36.06 -15.48 29.34
C ILE A 617 35.13 -16.49 30.00
N LEU A 618 35.11 -17.73 29.47
CA LEU A 618 34.26 -18.80 30.00
C LEU A 618 34.78 -19.37 31.35
N LEU A 619 36.10 -19.42 31.52
CA LEU A 619 36.77 -19.80 32.77
C LEU A 619 38.07 -19.01 32.90
N GLU A 620 38.20 -18.27 34.00
CA GLU A 620 39.41 -17.50 34.29
C GLU A 620 40.62 -18.40 34.58
N ALA A 621 41.83 -17.86 34.40
CA ALA A 621 43.06 -18.58 34.67
C ALA A 621 43.14 -19.09 36.11
N GLU A 622 42.63 -18.31 37.07
CA GLU A 622 42.52 -18.72 38.47
C GLU A 622 41.59 -19.93 38.62
N GLY A 623 40.41 -19.91 37.99
CA GLY A 623 39.48 -21.04 37.97
C GLY A 623 40.08 -22.30 37.32
N LYS A 624 40.90 -22.15 36.27
CA LYS A 624 41.62 -23.27 35.63
C LYS A 624 42.68 -23.86 36.56
N GLN A 625 43.50 -23.02 37.18
CA GLN A 625 44.54 -23.48 38.10
C GLN A 625 43.91 -24.17 39.32
N ASN A 626 42.85 -23.58 39.85
CA ASN A 626 42.07 -24.11 40.94
C ASN A 626 41.55 -25.54 40.70
N LEU A 627 41.06 -25.82 39.49
CA LEU A 627 40.61 -27.15 39.11
C LEU A 627 41.78 -28.16 39.03
N LEU A 628 42.93 -27.72 38.52
CA LEU A 628 44.14 -28.55 38.45
C LEU A 628 44.65 -28.88 39.86
N ASP A 629 44.76 -27.88 40.73
CA ASP A 629 45.23 -28.04 42.11
C ASP A 629 44.34 -29.02 42.90
N PHE A 630 43.01 -29.00 42.66
CA PHE A 630 42.09 -29.97 43.26
C PHE A 630 42.35 -31.41 42.78
N SER A 631 42.68 -31.59 41.51
CA SER A 631 43.01 -32.91 40.97
C SER A 631 44.34 -33.45 41.47
N GLU A 632 45.28 -32.55 41.81
CA GLU A 632 46.65 -32.88 42.23
C GLU A 632 46.83 -32.89 43.76
N ALA A 633 45.75 -32.78 44.54
CA ALA A 633 45.76 -32.72 46.00
C ALA A 633 46.23 -34.01 46.72
N GLY A 634 46.90 -34.93 46.03
CA GLY A 634 47.48 -36.14 46.62
C GLY A 634 46.48 -37.20 47.08
N LEU A 635 45.21 -37.13 46.64
CA LEU A 635 44.17 -38.09 47.05
C LEU A 635 44.55 -39.55 46.72
N SER A 636 45.25 -39.76 45.61
CA SER A 636 45.72 -41.09 45.21
C SER A 636 46.87 -41.63 46.07
N GLU A 637 47.51 -40.77 46.85
CA GLU A 637 48.67 -41.10 47.70
C GLU A 637 48.26 -41.48 49.13
N ILE A 638 46.97 -41.36 49.47
CA ILE A 638 46.44 -41.73 50.79
C ILE A 638 46.47 -43.25 50.94
N ASN A 639 47.06 -43.74 52.04
CA ASN A 639 47.02 -45.16 52.38
C ASN A 639 45.67 -45.53 53.00
N TYR A 640 44.64 -45.71 52.16
CA TYR A 640 43.28 -46.06 52.59
C TYR A 640 43.22 -47.34 53.43
N ALA A 641 44.14 -48.29 53.20
CA ALA A 641 44.19 -49.55 53.92
C ALA A 641 44.44 -49.35 55.42
N ASP A 642 45.35 -48.44 55.80
CA ASP A 642 45.67 -48.18 57.20
C ASP A 642 44.48 -47.60 57.97
N TYR A 643 43.73 -46.67 57.36
CA TYR A 643 42.53 -46.07 57.95
C TYR A 643 41.42 -47.12 58.12
N LEU A 644 41.19 -47.95 57.10
CA LEU A 644 40.15 -48.98 57.14
C LEU A 644 40.50 -50.10 58.12
N GLU A 645 41.78 -50.49 58.24
CA GLU A 645 42.22 -51.47 59.24
C GLU A 645 41.96 -50.97 60.66
N GLU A 646 42.27 -49.71 60.96
CA GLU A 646 42.10 -49.17 62.30
C GLU A 646 40.63 -49.01 62.69
N VAL A 647 39.76 -48.60 61.76
CA VAL A 647 38.31 -48.53 62.01
C VAL A 647 37.71 -49.90 62.34
N ASN A 648 38.24 -50.98 61.76
CA ASN A 648 37.73 -52.34 61.98
C ASN A 648 38.12 -52.94 63.35
N LYS A 649 39.01 -52.30 64.14
CA LYS A 649 39.44 -52.82 65.46
C LYS A 649 38.41 -52.61 66.58
N GLY A 650 37.34 -51.84 66.34
CA GLY A 650 36.34 -51.45 67.34
C GLY A 650 36.86 -50.39 68.33
N VAL A 651 35.96 -49.71 69.07
CA VAL A 651 36.35 -48.63 69.99
C VAL A 651 37.09 -49.17 71.23
N THR A 652 36.59 -50.24 71.84
CA THR A 652 37.16 -50.89 73.03
C THR A 652 37.38 -52.39 72.81
N VAL A 653 38.33 -52.98 73.54
CA VAL A 653 38.67 -54.42 73.40
C VAL A 653 37.57 -55.34 73.90
N VAL A 654 36.69 -54.83 74.78
CA VAL A 654 35.48 -55.49 75.24
C VAL A 654 34.31 -54.52 75.09
N ASP A 655 33.13 -55.03 74.76
CA ASP A 655 31.90 -54.23 74.79
C ASP A 655 31.67 -53.72 76.22
N LEU A 656 31.71 -52.39 76.39
CA LEU A 656 31.68 -51.77 77.71
C LEU A 656 30.34 -52.03 78.42
N LEU A 657 29.25 -52.16 77.66
CA LEU A 657 27.92 -52.41 78.20
C LEU A 657 27.77 -53.87 78.67
N SER A 658 28.31 -54.83 77.91
CA SER A 658 28.41 -56.23 78.30
C SER A 658 29.33 -56.39 79.51
N TYR A 659 30.45 -55.68 79.55
CA TYR A 659 31.36 -55.69 80.69
C TYR A 659 30.68 -55.12 81.96
N ALA A 660 29.94 -54.00 81.83
CA ALA A 660 29.17 -53.42 82.93
C ALA A 660 28.06 -54.36 83.43
N ARG A 661 27.34 -55.06 82.54
CA ARG A 661 26.32 -56.06 82.92
C ARG A 661 26.92 -57.25 83.66
N GLU A 662 28.05 -57.77 83.17
CA GLU A 662 28.78 -58.86 83.83
C GLU A 662 29.28 -58.43 85.21
N LEU A 663 29.84 -57.22 85.31
CA LEU A 663 30.29 -56.65 86.57
C LEU A 663 29.12 -56.44 87.55
N GLU A 664 27.95 -56.03 87.06
CA GLU A 664 26.74 -55.87 87.86
C GLU A 664 26.21 -57.21 88.36
N ALA A 665 26.13 -58.23 87.51
CA ALA A 665 25.73 -59.57 87.90
C ALA A 665 26.66 -60.15 88.99
N GLN A 666 27.96 -59.93 88.87
CA GLN A 666 28.94 -60.33 89.91
C GLN A 666 28.78 -59.50 91.20
N THR A 667 28.41 -58.22 91.09
CA THR A 667 28.23 -57.32 92.24
C THR A 667 26.90 -57.56 92.96
N ASP A 668 25.84 -57.98 92.26
CA ASP A 668 24.52 -58.28 92.84
C ASP A 668 24.51 -59.53 93.74
N LEU A 669 25.45 -60.46 93.51
CA LEU A 669 25.67 -61.63 94.36
C LEU A 669 26.37 -61.30 95.69
N MET A 670 26.89 -60.07 95.85
CA MET A 670 27.57 -59.63 97.08
C MET A 670 26.57 -59.15 98.15
N PRO A 671 26.91 -59.27 99.45
CA PRO A 671 26.10 -58.72 100.53
C PRO A 671 25.99 -57.20 100.44
N ARG A 672 24.85 -56.66 100.89
CA ARG A 672 24.60 -55.20 100.88
C ARG A 672 25.58 -54.49 101.81
N GLY A 673 26.40 -53.61 101.24
CA GLY A 673 27.41 -52.87 101.99
C GLY A 673 28.15 -51.80 101.15
N PRO A 674 29.14 -51.12 101.76
CA PRO A 674 29.92 -50.05 101.11
C PRO A 674 30.62 -50.53 99.84
N LEU A 675 31.20 -51.74 99.86
CA LEU A 675 31.90 -52.36 98.73
C LEU A 675 30.98 -52.57 97.52
N GLN A 676 29.81 -53.17 97.74
CA GLN A 676 28.80 -53.38 96.68
C GLN A 676 28.35 -52.05 96.07
N THR A 677 28.12 -51.03 96.91
CA THR A 677 27.67 -49.70 96.47
C THR A 677 28.73 -49.01 95.63
N ALA A 678 30.01 -49.09 96.03
CA ALA A 678 31.13 -48.53 95.29
C ALA A 678 31.32 -49.21 93.91
N LEU A 679 31.19 -50.53 93.83
CA LEU A 679 31.24 -51.27 92.56
C LEU A 679 30.06 -50.91 91.63
N LYS A 680 28.85 -50.75 92.17
CA LYS A 680 27.69 -50.23 91.42
C LYS A 680 27.90 -48.80 90.92
N GLY A 681 28.58 -47.96 91.69
CA GLY A 681 29.01 -46.63 91.24
C GLY A 681 29.90 -46.68 90.00
N HIS A 682 30.90 -47.56 89.98
CA HIS A 682 31.78 -47.75 88.81
C HIS A 682 31.04 -48.32 87.59
N ILE A 683 30.06 -49.20 87.79
CA ILE A 683 29.18 -49.71 86.71
C ILE A 683 28.38 -48.55 86.09
N GLY A 684 27.85 -47.63 86.91
CA GLY A 684 27.20 -46.40 86.44
C GLY A 684 28.13 -45.54 85.60
N THR A 685 29.38 -45.34 86.05
CA THR A 685 30.40 -44.62 85.28
C THR A 685 30.73 -45.30 83.95
N LEU A 686 30.82 -46.63 83.91
CA LEU A 686 31.04 -47.39 82.66
C LEU A 686 29.88 -47.20 81.67
N ARG A 687 28.62 -47.24 82.14
CA ARG A 687 27.45 -46.97 81.29
C ARG A 687 27.45 -45.53 80.76
N GLN A 688 27.84 -44.56 81.58
CA GLN A 688 27.96 -43.17 81.18
C GLN A 688 29.07 -42.97 80.13
N ILE A 689 30.24 -43.60 80.30
CA ILE A 689 31.32 -43.57 79.31
C ILE A 689 30.84 -44.17 77.98
N HIS A 690 30.06 -45.25 78.01
CA HIS A 690 29.52 -45.85 76.79
C HIS A 690 28.57 -44.90 76.04
N SER A 691 27.61 -44.28 76.72
CA SER A 691 26.64 -43.38 76.07
C SER A 691 27.27 -42.05 75.63
N GLN A 692 28.18 -41.48 76.43
CA GLN A 692 28.74 -40.15 76.16
C GLN A 692 29.98 -40.16 75.26
N GLN A 693 30.74 -41.26 75.20
CA GLN A 693 32.02 -41.31 74.47
C GLN A 693 32.06 -42.42 73.42
N ILE A 694 31.60 -43.63 73.73
CA ILE A 694 31.67 -44.74 72.76
C ILE A 694 30.65 -44.56 71.63
N THR A 695 29.40 -44.19 71.92
CA THR A 695 28.34 -44.06 70.89
C THR A 695 28.69 -43.01 69.80
N PRO A 696 29.16 -41.79 70.14
CA PRO A 696 29.59 -40.81 69.12
C PRO A 696 30.82 -41.27 68.33
N MET A 697 31.76 -41.99 68.98
CA MET A 697 32.92 -42.55 68.29
C MET A 697 32.54 -43.68 67.32
N GLU A 698 31.56 -44.52 67.65
CA GLU A 698 31.05 -45.55 66.73
C GLU A 698 30.38 -44.94 65.49
N GLN A 699 29.63 -43.84 65.68
CA GLN A 699 29.04 -43.09 64.57
C GLN A 699 30.11 -42.46 63.68
N ALA A 700 31.13 -41.83 64.28
CA ALA A 700 32.26 -41.25 63.53
C ALA A 700 33.10 -42.31 62.81
N MET A 701 33.31 -43.49 63.41
CA MET A 701 33.95 -44.65 62.74
C MET A 701 33.18 -45.10 61.50
N SER A 702 31.85 -45.21 61.60
CA SER A 702 30.98 -45.59 60.48
C SER A 702 31.05 -44.56 59.34
N ALA A 703 30.96 -43.27 59.67
CA ALA A 703 31.10 -42.18 58.71
C ALA A 703 32.48 -42.16 58.04
N LEU A 704 33.56 -42.33 58.83
CA LEU A 704 34.93 -42.41 58.32
C LEU A 704 35.12 -43.59 57.35
N ASN A 705 34.58 -44.77 57.67
CA ASN A 705 34.64 -45.96 56.80
C ASN A 705 33.93 -45.73 55.45
N GLN A 706 32.72 -45.16 55.51
CA GLN A 706 31.94 -44.87 54.30
C GLN A 706 32.66 -43.86 53.40
N SER A 707 33.14 -42.75 53.98
CA SER A 707 33.84 -41.72 53.22
C SER A 707 35.18 -42.20 52.66
N MET A 708 35.97 -42.98 53.41
CA MET A 708 37.23 -43.53 52.89
C MET A 708 37.04 -44.53 51.75
N ARG A 709 36.04 -45.41 51.83
CA ARG A 709 35.71 -46.31 50.71
C ARG A 709 35.18 -45.58 49.48
N PHE A 710 34.54 -44.43 49.67
CA PHE A 710 34.10 -43.58 48.56
C PHE A 710 35.30 -42.89 47.88
N LEU A 711 36.21 -42.33 48.67
CA LEU A 711 37.43 -41.68 48.19
C LEU A 711 38.33 -42.67 47.44
N GLU A 712 38.56 -43.87 47.97
CA GLU A 712 39.37 -44.94 47.35
C GLU A 712 38.90 -45.26 45.91
N ARG A 713 37.58 -45.31 45.68
CA ARG A 713 37.02 -45.60 44.35
C ARG A 713 37.10 -44.43 43.38
N THR A 714 37.19 -43.20 43.88
CA THR A 714 37.03 -41.98 43.07
C THR A 714 38.36 -41.29 42.78
N ALA A 715 39.35 -41.46 43.66
CA ALA A 715 40.65 -40.76 43.61
C ALA A 715 41.40 -40.97 42.28
N SER A 716 41.41 -42.18 41.72
CA SER A 716 42.17 -42.52 40.51
C SER A 716 41.57 -41.97 39.20
N ASP A 717 40.26 -41.71 39.17
CA ASP A 717 39.54 -41.25 37.97
C ASP A 717 39.33 -39.72 37.96
N LEU A 718 39.58 -39.05 39.09
CA LEU A 718 39.34 -37.62 39.27
C LEU A 718 40.19 -36.71 38.36
N PRO A 719 41.51 -36.93 38.17
CA PRO A 719 42.32 -36.06 37.30
C PRO A 719 41.90 -36.11 35.83
N ASN A 720 41.59 -37.30 35.32
CA ASN A 720 41.11 -37.46 33.94
C ASN A 720 39.77 -36.75 33.71
N LYS A 721 38.90 -36.75 34.73
CA LYS A 721 37.62 -36.05 34.72
C LYS A 721 37.78 -34.53 34.74
N VAL A 722 38.75 -33.99 35.47
CA VAL A 722 39.05 -32.55 35.51
C VAL A 722 39.64 -32.08 34.17
N LEU A 723 40.59 -32.81 33.60
CA LEU A 723 41.20 -32.48 32.31
C LEU A 723 40.18 -32.43 31.17
N ALA A 724 39.24 -33.38 31.13
CA ALA A 724 38.17 -33.39 30.12
C ALA A 724 37.25 -32.14 30.21
N VAL A 725 37.06 -31.60 31.42
CA VAL A 725 36.28 -30.35 31.61
C VAL A 725 37.08 -29.14 31.11
N LEU A 726 38.37 -29.08 31.37
CA LEU A 726 39.24 -27.99 30.92
C LEU A 726 39.38 -27.96 29.38
N GLU A 727 39.59 -29.10 28.73
CA GLU A 727 39.68 -29.19 27.27
C GLU A 727 38.38 -28.72 26.58
N ALA A 728 37.22 -29.05 27.15
CA ALA A 728 35.93 -28.63 26.64
C ALA A 728 35.73 -27.11 26.69
N ILE A 729 36.12 -26.49 27.81
CA ILE A 729 36.03 -25.05 28.01
C ILE A 729 37.00 -24.33 27.06
N GLU A 730 38.20 -24.85 26.84
CA GLU A 730 39.16 -24.29 25.87
C GLU A 730 38.66 -24.36 24.43
N ALA A 731 38.03 -25.47 24.04
CA ALA A 731 37.42 -25.60 22.72
C ALA A 731 36.29 -24.57 22.49
N ALA A 732 35.43 -24.38 23.49
CA ALA A 732 34.38 -23.36 23.45
C ALA A 732 34.95 -21.93 23.42
N GLN A 733 35.99 -21.65 24.21
CA GLN A 733 36.69 -20.37 24.23
C GLN A 733 37.36 -20.06 22.88
N TYR A 734 37.91 -21.07 22.20
CA TYR A 734 38.48 -20.93 20.86
C TYR A 734 37.42 -20.53 19.81
N LEU A 735 36.22 -21.11 19.87
CA LEU A 735 35.13 -20.74 18.96
C LEU A 735 34.70 -19.29 19.15
N ILE A 736 34.59 -18.82 20.39
CA ILE A 736 34.33 -17.41 20.70
C ILE A 736 35.45 -16.52 20.17
N SER A 737 36.72 -16.92 20.27
CA SER A 737 37.84 -16.08 19.83
C SER A 737 38.04 -16.01 18.32
N LYS A 738 37.68 -17.07 17.56
CA LYS A 738 37.98 -17.19 16.12
C LYS A 738 36.78 -17.01 15.20
N ASN A 739 35.62 -17.61 15.52
CA ASN A 739 34.44 -17.54 14.65
C ASN A 739 33.63 -16.25 14.85
N ALA A 740 33.71 -15.66 16.04
CA ALA A 740 32.92 -14.48 16.37
C ALA A 740 33.13 -13.31 15.39
N THR A 741 34.34 -13.06 14.90
CA THR A 741 34.60 -11.93 14.00
C THR A 741 33.80 -12.02 12.69
N HIS A 742 33.72 -13.20 12.08
CA HIS A 742 32.95 -13.39 10.85
C HIS A 742 31.44 -13.28 11.11
N LEU A 743 30.97 -13.85 12.22
CA LEU A 743 29.57 -13.77 12.65
C LEU A 743 29.15 -12.32 12.92
N ILE A 744 29.96 -11.57 13.67
CA ILE A 744 29.77 -10.15 13.96
C ILE A 744 29.65 -9.37 12.66
N ASN A 745 30.61 -9.50 11.74
CA ASN A 745 30.57 -8.78 10.46
C ASN A 745 29.30 -9.10 9.66
N ARG A 746 28.85 -10.36 9.68
CA ARG A 746 27.61 -10.78 9.00
C ARG A 746 26.36 -10.16 9.62
N GLU A 747 26.22 -10.20 10.95
CA GLU A 747 25.05 -9.67 11.64
C GLU A 747 25.04 -8.12 11.64
N THR A 748 26.21 -7.49 11.74
CA THR A 748 26.39 -6.05 11.53
C THR A 748 25.99 -5.67 10.11
N GLY A 749 26.41 -6.41 9.08
CA GLY A 749 25.99 -6.16 7.70
C GLY A 749 24.47 -6.22 7.48
N LYS A 750 23.78 -7.19 8.10
CA LYS A 750 22.30 -7.26 8.09
C LYS A 750 21.65 -6.09 8.80
N TYR A 751 22.21 -5.66 9.93
CA TYR A 751 21.75 -4.49 10.66
C TYR A 751 21.92 -3.21 9.83
N THR A 752 23.08 -3.01 9.21
CA THR A 752 23.34 -1.90 8.28
C THR A 752 22.33 -1.90 7.13
N ALA A 753 22.08 -3.06 6.51
CA ALA A 753 21.08 -3.19 5.45
C ALA A 753 19.65 -2.82 5.90
N THR A 754 19.31 -3.10 7.16
CA THR A 754 18.00 -2.73 7.74
C THR A 754 17.88 -1.21 7.91
N ILE A 755 18.92 -0.56 8.44
CA ILE A 755 18.99 0.91 8.60
C ILE A 755 18.92 1.61 7.23
N VAL A 756 19.69 1.16 6.25
CA VAL A 756 19.65 1.68 4.86
C VAL A 756 18.29 1.44 4.21
N GLY A 757 17.66 0.29 4.50
CA GLY A 757 16.34 -0.07 4.01
C GLY A 757 15.24 0.94 4.37
N TYR A 758 15.31 1.58 5.53
CA TYR A 758 14.34 2.62 5.92
C TYR A 758 14.45 3.87 5.04
N PHE A 759 15.67 4.31 4.70
CA PHE A 759 15.87 5.43 3.78
C PHE A 759 15.42 5.06 2.36
N HIS A 760 15.70 3.84 1.92
CA HIS A 760 15.23 3.37 0.62
C HIS A 760 13.70 3.37 0.51
N GLN A 761 13.00 2.89 1.55
CA GLN A 761 11.53 2.96 1.62
C GLN A 761 11.00 4.39 1.52
N TYR A 762 11.62 5.35 2.22
CA TYR A 762 11.25 6.76 2.15
C TYR A 762 11.44 7.33 0.73
N ILE A 763 12.59 7.07 0.11
CA ILE A 763 12.92 7.59 -1.22
C ILE A 763 11.99 7.01 -2.29
N GLU A 764 11.72 5.71 -2.26
CA GLU A 764 10.79 5.08 -3.21
C GLU A 764 9.34 5.56 -3.00
N TRP A 765 8.93 5.78 -1.75
CA TRP A 765 7.64 6.41 -1.46
C TRP A 765 7.57 7.84 -2.03
N VAL A 766 8.59 8.68 -1.80
CA VAL A 766 8.67 10.04 -2.35
C VAL A 766 8.58 10.04 -3.87
N LYS A 767 9.31 9.16 -4.57
CA LYS A 767 9.25 9.05 -6.04
C LYS A 767 7.86 8.67 -6.53
N THR A 768 7.24 7.68 -5.88
CA THR A 768 5.92 7.18 -6.25
C THR A 768 4.85 8.24 -6.00
N SER A 769 4.87 8.89 -4.83
CA SER A 769 3.95 9.97 -4.50
C SER A 769 4.14 11.18 -5.41
N LEU A 770 5.36 11.55 -5.79
CA LEU A 770 5.57 12.65 -6.75
C LEU A 770 5.04 12.33 -8.14
N ALA A 771 5.18 11.09 -8.60
CA ALA A 771 4.66 10.66 -9.90
C ALA A 771 3.13 10.56 -9.93
N MET A 772 2.50 10.17 -8.82
CA MET A 772 1.09 9.76 -8.81
C MET A 772 0.16 10.67 -8.02
N GLU A 773 0.59 11.19 -6.88
CA GLU A 773 -0.29 11.80 -5.86
C GLU A 773 -0.06 13.30 -5.66
N VAL A 774 1.17 13.78 -5.85
CA VAL A 774 1.52 15.20 -5.70
C VAL A 774 1.19 15.96 -6.98
N ALA A 775 0.55 17.11 -6.81
CA ALA A 775 0.12 18.01 -7.87
C ALA A 775 -0.61 17.24 -9.00
N PRO A 776 -1.72 16.55 -8.70
CA PRO A 776 -2.45 15.80 -9.71
C PRO A 776 -2.93 16.75 -10.82
N CYS A 777 -2.61 16.43 -12.07
CA CYS A 777 -2.79 17.38 -13.18
C CYS A 777 -4.18 17.33 -13.85
N LYS A 778 -5.17 16.72 -13.18
CA LYS A 778 -6.55 16.63 -13.65
C LYS A 778 -7.18 17.97 -14.07
N PRO A 779 -6.93 19.11 -13.40
CA PRO A 779 -7.47 20.41 -13.82
C PRO A 779 -7.10 20.78 -15.27
N PHE A 780 -5.90 20.42 -15.73
CA PHE A 780 -5.48 20.70 -17.10
C PHE A 780 -6.27 19.87 -18.12
N SER A 781 -6.50 18.59 -17.84
CA SER A 781 -7.36 17.76 -18.70
C SER A 781 -8.82 18.22 -18.66
N ASN A 782 -9.33 18.65 -17.50
CA ASN A 782 -10.68 19.16 -17.35
C ASN A 782 -10.90 20.45 -18.16
N MET A 783 -9.89 21.32 -18.27
CA MET A 783 -9.96 22.50 -19.14
C MET A 783 -10.08 22.12 -20.61
N VAL A 784 -9.28 21.14 -21.05
CA VAL A 784 -9.28 20.64 -22.43
C VAL A 784 -10.64 19.98 -22.74
N ASP A 785 -11.16 19.16 -21.83
CA ASP A 785 -12.49 18.56 -21.92
C ASP A 785 -13.60 19.62 -21.90
N THR A 786 -13.47 20.66 -21.08
CA THR A 786 -14.43 21.77 -21.03
C THR A 786 -14.45 22.55 -22.35
N ALA A 787 -13.29 22.81 -22.95
CA ALA A 787 -13.21 23.49 -24.24
C ALA A 787 -13.89 22.67 -25.34
N GLU A 788 -13.70 21.35 -25.33
CA GLU A 788 -14.42 20.43 -26.22
C GLU A 788 -15.92 20.45 -25.97
N ILE A 789 -16.38 20.33 -24.72
CA ILE A 789 -17.81 20.35 -24.38
C ILE A 789 -18.46 21.65 -24.90
N ILE A 790 -17.80 22.79 -24.71
CA ILE A 790 -18.32 24.09 -25.17
C ILE A 790 -18.37 24.15 -26.70
N ALA A 791 -17.30 23.75 -27.38
CA ALA A 791 -17.21 23.85 -28.84
C ALA A 791 -18.12 22.81 -29.53
N CYS A 792 -18.00 21.55 -29.14
CA CYS A 792 -18.61 20.42 -29.82
C CYS A 792 -20.02 20.14 -29.29
N SER A 793 -20.15 19.87 -28.00
CA SER A 793 -21.45 19.47 -27.42
C SER A 793 -22.45 20.62 -27.31
N PHE A 794 -22.01 21.84 -26.98
CA PHE A 794 -22.93 22.98 -26.87
C PHE A 794 -23.18 23.60 -28.24
N LEU A 795 -22.13 24.05 -28.92
CA LEU A 795 -22.24 24.86 -30.12
C LEU A 795 -22.46 24.03 -31.39
N VAL A 796 -21.55 23.11 -31.74
CA VAL A 796 -21.62 22.35 -33.00
C VAL A 796 -22.86 21.47 -33.05
N ASP A 797 -23.13 20.68 -31.99
CA ASP A 797 -24.30 19.80 -31.93
C ASP A 797 -25.63 20.57 -32.04
N SER A 798 -25.79 21.66 -31.29
CA SER A 798 -27.01 22.49 -31.36
C SER A 798 -27.14 23.16 -32.73
N MET A 799 -26.06 23.67 -33.29
CA MET A 799 -26.07 24.26 -34.63
C MET A 799 -26.41 23.22 -35.71
N ASN A 800 -25.93 21.98 -35.51
CA ASN A 800 -26.17 20.86 -36.41
C ASN A 800 -27.63 20.41 -36.41
N VAL A 801 -28.26 20.32 -35.25
CA VAL A 801 -29.71 20.08 -35.15
C VAL A 801 -30.51 21.24 -35.72
N PHE A 802 -30.06 22.49 -35.51
CA PHE A 802 -30.74 23.67 -36.04
C PHE A 802 -30.84 23.63 -37.57
N TRP A 803 -29.72 23.48 -38.29
CA TRP A 803 -29.77 23.45 -39.75
C TRP A 803 -30.45 22.19 -40.28
N MET A 804 -30.37 21.05 -39.59
CA MET A 804 -31.06 19.82 -39.98
C MET A 804 -32.58 20.00 -39.92
N GLY A 805 -33.10 20.52 -38.80
CA GLY A 805 -34.52 20.77 -38.62
C GLY A 805 -35.06 21.81 -39.60
N LEU A 806 -34.34 22.92 -39.78
CA LEU A 806 -34.71 23.98 -40.71
C LEU A 806 -34.59 23.54 -42.18
N GLY A 807 -33.55 22.76 -42.51
CA GLY A 807 -33.32 22.20 -43.83
C GLY A 807 -34.39 21.19 -44.24
N CYS A 808 -34.73 20.26 -43.34
CA CYS A 808 -35.86 19.35 -43.55
C CYS A 808 -37.15 20.14 -43.78
N SER A 809 -37.45 21.13 -42.93
CA SER A 809 -38.63 21.99 -43.07
C SER A 809 -38.68 22.67 -44.44
N THR A 810 -37.55 23.22 -44.89
CA THR A 810 -37.42 23.93 -46.17
C THR A 810 -37.61 22.99 -47.37
N LEU A 811 -37.08 21.77 -47.31
CA LEU A 811 -37.27 20.77 -48.37
C LEU A 811 -38.74 20.37 -48.52
N PHE A 812 -39.46 20.21 -47.41
CA PHE A 812 -40.88 19.86 -47.43
C PHE A 812 -41.80 21.04 -47.85
N LEU A 813 -41.29 22.27 -47.96
CA LEU A 813 -42.03 23.36 -48.59
C LEU A 813 -42.33 23.10 -50.08
N LEU A 814 -41.48 22.34 -50.80
CA LEU A 814 -41.72 22.00 -52.21
C LEU A 814 -43.02 21.18 -52.42
N PRO A 815 -43.21 20.01 -51.78
CA PRO A 815 -44.47 19.29 -51.90
C PRO A 815 -45.63 20.09 -51.29
N SER A 816 -45.40 20.87 -50.23
CA SER A 816 -46.40 21.76 -49.63
C SER A 816 -46.96 22.75 -50.66
N ILE A 817 -46.11 23.41 -51.46
CA ILE A 817 -46.51 24.33 -52.53
C ILE A 817 -47.40 23.61 -53.55
N ILE A 818 -46.97 22.45 -54.05
CA ILE A 818 -47.71 21.70 -55.08
C ILE A 818 -49.10 21.31 -54.56
N LEU A 819 -49.16 20.79 -53.33
CA LEU A 819 -50.40 20.35 -52.70
C LEU A 819 -51.32 21.54 -52.41
N ALA A 820 -50.80 22.65 -51.89
CA ALA A 820 -51.56 23.86 -51.60
C ALA A 820 -52.14 24.51 -52.86
N VAL A 821 -51.38 24.61 -53.96
CA VAL A 821 -51.88 25.13 -55.25
C VAL A 821 -53.02 24.27 -55.79
N LYS A 822 -52.88 22.93 -55.74
CA LYS A 822 -53.92 22.01 -56.23
C LYS A 822 -55.16 22.03 -55.33
N LEU A 823 -54.97 22.12 -54.01
CA LEU A 823 -56.06 22.13 -53.05
C LEU A 823 -56.81 23.45 -53.04
N ALA A 824 -56.13 24.59 -53.23
CA ALA A 824 -56.74 25.91 -53.26
C ALA A 824 -57.85 26.02 -54.32
N LYS A 825 -57.72 25.32 -55.45
CA LYS A 825 -58.79 25.24 -56.47
C LYS A 825 -60.10 24.65 -55.94
N TYR A 826 -60.05 23.78 -54.94
CA TYR A 826 -61.27 23.20 -54.36
C TYR A 826 -61.94 24.08 -53.30
N TYR A 827 -61.29 25.17 -52.86
CA TYR A 827 -61.82 26.05 -51.83
C TYR A 827 -62.15 27.46 -52.34
N ARG A 828 -61.42 27.97 -53.33
CA ARG A 828 -61.67 29.29 -53.93
C ARG A 828 -62.97 29.34 -54.73
N ARG A 829 -63.66 30.47 -54.69
CA ARG A 829 -64.78 30.75 -55.59
C ARG A 829 -64.23 30.88 -57.02
N MET A 830 -64.86 30.17 -57.96
CA MET A 830 -64.47 30.15 -59.38
C MET A 830 -65.33 31.14 -60.18
N ASP A 831 -64.80 31.61 -61.30
CA ASP A 831 -65.52 32.50 -62.23
C ASP A 831 -66.39 31.68 -63.20
N THR A 832 -65.97 30.46 -63.55
CA THR A 832 -66.70 29.55 -64.45
C THR A 832 -66.59 28.08 -64.00
N GLU A 833 -67.53 27.24 -64.41
CA GLU A 833 -67.57 25.80 -64.13
C GLU A 833 -68.07 25.01 -65.36
N ASP A 834 -67.72 23.72 -65.47
CA ASP A 834 -68.29 22.85 -66.50
C ASP A 834 -69.81 22.68 -66.23
N VAL A 835 -70.64 22.92 -67.24
CA VAL A 835 -72.07 22.54 -67.23
C VAL A 835 -72.19 21.22 -67.99
N TYR A 836 -72.60 20.15 -67.32
CA TYR A 836 -73.07 18.94 -67.98
C TYR A 836 -74.55 18.77 -67.66
N ASP A 837 -75.38 18.66 -68.69
CA ASP A 837 -76.76 18.21 -68.57
C ASP A 837 -76.77 16.82 -67.89
N GLU A 838 -77.72 16.62 -66.98
CA GLU A 838 -77.89 15.42 -66.15
C GLU A 838 -77.94 14.10 -66.92
#